data_AF-A0A7Y4IKE9-F1
#
_entry.id   AF-A0A7Y4IKE9-F1
#
_cell.length_a   1.000
_cell.length_b   1.000
_cell.length_c   1.000
_cell.angle_alpha   90.00
_cell.angle_beta   90.00
_cell.angle_gamma   90.00
#
_symmetry.space_group_name_H-M   'P 1'
#
loop_
_entity.id
_entity.type
_entity.pdbx_description
1 polymer ?
#
loop_
_entity_poly.entity_id
_entity_poly.type
_entity_poly.pdbx_seq_one_letter_code
_entity_poly.pdbx_strand_id
1 'polypeptide(L)'
;MLTHRMSRLVGAALSTALFITGCSESDYVRLYHSDARAPSYSVDDIESLRQIGPTYVDKGVNFALYSENATRLELLLFEDPESNRPARAYEMTRYGDVWSVYVEGVGVGQHYGFRAWGPNWEFDPRWFPGSIHGFKADADVYGNRFNPNKLLTDPYSKALHRDHDWSKGSTASGPARTEVTYAASAKSVLVKSGDYQWGEAEQQWRANRQDENWQGHGWQDLIVYEVHAKGFTADPASGVRFPGTYRGFGEKAAYLAELGITAVELLPIHEKPLDGGYWGYQTINFFAPELSYAAFKEPHQVINEFKWMVEQLHKHGIEVIIDVVYNHTGEGGLWREKLETDDVMPGEPLESLDPAETAGLYSFRGIDNQAYYALNPDRRTYWNNTGVGNQTRPNHRPTRKLIIDSLRFYVEELHVDGFRFDLAPILGERDGDYNRWDDPRNTVLQDVIDDPVLQKYNTRIMAEPWSAGGWYCMPLGEFPNARTQPGNGWYEWNGRFRDWWRAFMNQDGWKLNSNEGSLCGRPGTVDGGFLMYGSQEWFERNGRRPYHSMNFITVHDGFTMYDLFAYDEKQNRCGPLNPVCCDTPNSPFCDKVSGEDHNRSRNWGPIGDERAESMRRQMIRNAFMSMMISHGTPMILGGDEWMRTQLGNNNAYSTLSDNPFNWYQWGTYLARDERHRMFEFVKAAIRLRKEHAYAFAPKDYGKGAPLAWKSAQNTEAAWDSKQLMIHYYDASYGPELLVLINMEPRAVTFTLPEGRKWTRLIDTQAYFDSPAYLTTAGLDSRSTGNSWLDAPSPVNGPTYGMPERTIVVLRAE
;
A
#
# COMPACT_ATOMS: atom_id res chain seq x y z
N MET A 1 -64.44 38.26 53.06
CA MET A 1 -63.57 39.04 53.97
C MET A 1 -62.23 38.31 54.03
N LEU A 2 -61.23 38.62 53.20
CA LEU A 2 -60.30 39.77 53.17
C LEU A 2 -59.05 39.59 54.03
N THR A 3 -57.92 40.08 53.49
CA THR A 3 -56.53 40.19 54.00
C THR A 3 -55.65 38.95 53.76
N HIS A 4 -54.64 38.89 52.88
CA HIS A 4 -53.76 39.83 52.16
C HIS A 4 -52.60 40.46 52.95
N ARG A 5 -51.38 40.04 52.56
CA ARG A 5 -50.07 40.73 52.57
C ARG A 5 -49.40 41.04 53.91
N MET A 6 -48.35 40.28 54.24
CA MET A 6 -47.05 40.83 54.69
C MET A 6 -45.99 39.72 54.79
N SER A 7 -45.05 39.66 53.83
CA SER A 7 -43.72 39.06 54.03
C SER A 7 -42.70 39.63 53.02
N ARG A 8 -42.65 40.96 52.91
CA ARG A 8 -41.49 41.67 52.38
C ARG A 8 -40.60 42.05 53.57
N LEU A 9 -39.64 41.20 53.96
CA LEU A 9 -38.51 41.60 54.82
C LEU A 9 -37.38 40.56 54.97
N VAL A 10 -37.16 39.68 53.98
CA VAL A 10 -35.96 38.80 53.94
C VAL A 10 -35.16 38.98 52.63
N GLY A 11 -35.58 39.88 51.73
CA GLY A 11 -35.00 40.04 50.39
C GLY A 11 -33.92 41.12 50.20
N ALA A 12 -33.37 41.69 51.27
CA ALA A 12 -32.46 42.85 51.15
C ALA A 12 -31.07 42.68 51.80
N ALA A 13 -30.77 41.52 52.41
CA ALA A 13 -29.46 41.28 53.06
C ALA A 13 -28.63 40.13 52.43
N LEU A 14 -29.18 39.38 51.46
CA LEU A 14 -28.42 38.37 50.70
C LEU A 14 -27.93 38.88 49.32
N SER A 15 -28.34 40.07 48.91
CA SER A 15 -28.02 40.65 47.60
C SER A 15 -26.69 41.41 47.56
N THR A 16 -25.99 41.53 48.69
CA THR A 16 -24.75 42.32 48.82
C THR A 16 -23.53 41.49 49.21
N ALA A 17 -23.68 40.17 49.39
CA ALA A 17 -22.58 39.23 49.69
C ALA A 17 -22.30 38.22 48.56
N LEU A 18 -22.97 38.36 47.41
CA LEU A 18 -22.80 37.50 46.22
C LEU A 18 -22.09 38.21 45.05
N PHE A 19 -21.53 39.40 45.28
CA PHE A 19 -20.73 40.15 44.30
C PHE A 19 -19.25 40.29 44.69
N ILE A 20 -18.74 39.46 45.63
CA ILE A 20 -17.32 39.45 46.04
C ILE A 20 -16.77 38.01 46.06
N THR A 21 -17.06 37.27 45.00
CA THR A 21 -16.18 36.20 44.53
C THR A 21 -15.94 36.54 43.07
N GLY A 22 -14.86 37.26 42.82
CA GLY A 22 -14.39 37.52 41.47
C GLY A 22 -14.26 36.18 40.75
N CYS A 23 -14.74 36.12 39.51
CA CYS A 23 -14.30 35.10 38.57
C CYS A 23 -12.77 35.04 38.64
N SER A 24 -12.22 33.83 38.75
CA SER A 24 -10.77 33.62 38.72
C SER A 24 -10.17 34.23 37.46
N GLU A 25 -8.98 34.80 37.59
CA GLU A 25 -8.10 35.33 36.53
C GLU A 25 -7.65 34.24 35.52
N SER A 26 -8.57 33.47 34.94
CA SER A 26 -8.26 32.44 33.93
C SER A 26 -8.93 32.65 32.57
N ASP A 27 -9.79 33.65 32.40
CA ASP A 27 -10.41 34.00 31.11
C ASP A 27 -9.56 35.00 30.31
N TYR A 28 -8.25 34.78 30.23
CA TYR A 28 -7.43 35.53 29.29
C TYR A 28 -7.75 35.05 27.87
N VAL A 29 -8.31 35.95 27.06
CA VAL A 29 -8.18 35.91 25.60
C VAL A 29 -6.70 35.67 25.30
N ARG A 30 -6.32 34.45 24.87
CA ARG A 30 -5.01 34.23 24.28
C ARG A 30 -4.94 35.10 23.03
N LEU A 31 -4.31 36.26 23.15
CA LEU A 31 -3.91 37.10 22.03
C LEU A 31 -2.64 36.45 21.50
N TYR A 32 -2.78 35.50 20.58
CA TYR A 32 -1.62 35.03 19.84
C TYR A 32 -1.15 36.18 18.95
N HIS A 33 0.08 36.64 19.17
CA HIS A 33 0.73 37.54 18.22
C HIS A 33 0.89 36.77 16.90
N SER A 34 0.51 37.41 15.80
CA SER A 34 0.60 36.82 14.47
C SER A 34 1.28 37.78 13.50
N ASP A 35 2.15 37.23 12.67
CA ASP A 35 2.82 37.95 11.59
C ASP A 35 2.57 37.23 10.25
N ALA A 36 2.83 37.92 9.15
CA ALA A 36 2.65 37.37 7.81
C ALA A 36 3.54 36.15 7.52
N ARG A 37 4.64 35.98 8.28
CA ARG A 37 5.55 34.84 8.25
C ARG A 37 6.41 34.86 9.53
N ALA A 38 7.09 33.77 9.83
CA ALA A 38 8.01 33.71 10.96
C ALA A 38 9.08 34.80 10.83
N PRO A 39 9.42 35.52 11.93
CA PRO A 39 10.44 36.55 11.91
C PRO A 39 11.78 36.08 11.33
N SER A 40 12.18 34.84 11.60
CA SER A 40 13.44 34.25 11.13
C SER A 40 13.46 33.87 9.65
N TYR A 41 12.30 33.72 9.00
CA TYR A 41 12.24 33.32 7.60
C TYR A 41 12.53 34.50 6.66
N SER A 42 12.94 34.23 5.43
CA SER A 42 12.92 35.21 4.34
C SER A 42 11.65 35.04 3.50
N VAL A 43 11.42 35.94 2.53
CA VAL A 43 10.34 35.74 1.54
C VAL A 43 10.65 34.53 0.65
N ASP A 44 11.91 34.36 0.25
CA ASP A 44 12.35 33.22 -0.58
C ASP A 44 12.08 31.87 0.11
N ASP A 45 12.24 31.77 1.43
CA ASP A 45 11.97 30.54 2.17
C ASP A 45 10.52 30.07 2.05
N ILE A 46 9.58 31.01 1.87
CA ILE A 46 8.17 30.72 1.64
C ILE A 46 7.90 30.48 0.15
N GLU A 47 8.29 31.42 -0.72
CA GLU A 47 7.97 31.37 -2.16
C GLU A 47 8.57 30.16 -2.87
N SER A 48 9.70 29.65 -2.40
CA SER A 48 10.41 28.49 -2.98
C SER A 48 9.85 27.13 -2.57
N LEU A 49 8.80 27.07 -1.74
CA LEU A 49 8.25 25.84 -1.14
C LEU A 49 9.24 25.09 -0.22
N ARG A 50 10.29 25.76 0.26
CA ARG A 50 11.19 25.15 1.25
C ARG A 50 10.49 24.92 2.58
N GLN A 51 9.60 25.84 2.97
CA GLN A 51 8.85 25.82 4.22
C GLN A 51 7.36 25.74 3.91
N ILE A 52 6.81 24.52 3.78
CA ILE A 52 5.39 24.25 3.52
C ILE A 52 4.80 23.38 4.64
N GLY A 53 3.49 23.51 4.88
CA GLY A 53 2.82 22.93 6.05
C GLY A 53 3.14 23.70 7.33
N PRO A 54 2.78 23.15 8.50
CA PRO A 54 3.11 23.74 9.79
C PRO A 54 4.55 23.44 10.19
N THR A 55 5.33 24.49 10.46
CA THR A 55 6.72 24.36 10.94
C THR A 55 6.90 25.07 12.27
N TYR A 56 7.40 24.35 13.29
CA TYR A 56 7.80 24.97 14.55
C TYR A 56 9.06 25.81 14.33
N VAL A 57 8.95 27.10 14.62
CA VAL A 57 10.03 28.07 14.41
C VAL A 57 9.87 29.25 15.35
N ASP A 58 10.97 29.88 15.73
CA ASP A 58 11.01 30.99 16.68
C ASP A 58 10.30 30.63 17.99
N LYS A 59 9.15 31.26 18.29
CA LYS A 59 8.34 31.04 19.50
C LYS A 59 6.95 30.50 19.18
N GLY A 60 6.75 29.98 17.98
CA GLY A 60 5.43 29.59 17.49
C GLY A 60 5.51 28.64 16.32
N VAL A 61 4.50 28.73 15.45
CA VAL A 61 4.38 27.91 14.25
C VAL A 61 4.14 28.80 13.05
N ASN A 62 4.94 28.58 12.00
CA ASN A 62 4.67 29.14 10.67
C ASN A 62 3.82 28.14 9.89
N PHE A 63 2.65 28.58 9.45
CA PHE A 63 1.80 27.83 8.53
C PHE A 63 2.06 28.36 7.13
N ALA A 64 2.28 27.45 6.19
CA ALA A 64 2.45 27.77 4.78
C ALA A 64 1.67 26.79 3.91
N LEU A 65 0.90 27.30 2.95
CA LEU A 65 0.03 26.49 2.10
C LEU A 65 0.07 26.98 0.65
N TYR A 66 0.27 26.06 -0.29
CA TYR A 66 0.21 26.39 -1.71
C TYR A 66 -1.23 26.52 -2.19
N SER A 67 -1.54 27.64 -2.86
CA SER A 67 -2.73 27.83 -3.69
C SER A 67 -2.48 28.99 -4.66
N GLU A 68 -2.36 28.67 -5.95
CA GLU A 68 -2.14 29.67 -7.01
C GLU A 68 -3.46 30.35 -7.42
N ASN A 69 -4.60 29.68 -7.21
CA ASN A 69 -5.92 30.16 -7.60
C ASN A 69 -6.73 30.80 -6.47
N ALA A 70 -6.38 30.62 -5.19
CA ALA A 70 -7.11 31.27 -4.11
C ALA A 70 -7.01 32.80 -4.21
N THR A 71 -8.09 33.48 -3.84
CA THR A 71 -8.17 34.94 -3.72
C THR A 71 -8.11 35.41 -2.27
N ARG A 72 -8.42 34.53 -1.32
CA ARG A 72 -8.27 34.72 0.12
C ARG A 72 -8.11 33.36 0.78
N LEU A 73 -7.22 33.27 1.76
CA LEU A 73 -7.00 32.06 2.54
C LEU A 73 -6.90 32.41 4.03
N GLU A 74 -7.53 31.60 4.87
CA GLU A 74 -7.53 31.80 6.32
C GLU A 74 -7.14 30.51 7.05
N LEU A 75 -6.27 30.66 8.04
CA LEU A 75 -5.97 29.65 9.05
C LEU A 75 -7.03 29.71 10.15
N LEU A 76 -7.62 28.56 10.48
CA LEU A 76 -8.60 28.41 11.55
C LEU A 76 -8.01 27.59 12.70
N LEU A 77 -7.99 28.13 13.91
CA LEU A 77 -7.56 27.43 15.13
C LEU A 77 -8.75 27.04 16.00
N PHE A 78 -8.72 25.82 16.55
CA PHE A 78 -9.78 25.26 17.38
C PHE A 78 -9.25 24.85 18.76
N GLU A 79 -9.87 25.34 19.82
CA GLU A 79 -9.61 24.85 21.18
C GLU A 79 -10.41 23.58 21.47
N ASP A 80 -11.66 23.54 20.99
CA ASP A 80 -12.50 22.35 20.96
C ASP A 80 -12.60 21.83 19.51
N PRO A 81 -12.07 20.63 19.21
CA PRO A 81 -12.16 20.05 17.88
C PRO A 81 -13.60 19.69 17.47
N GLU A 82 -14.57 19.66 18.39
CA GLU A 82 -15.98 19.43 18.06
C GLU A 82 -16.75 20.73 17.80
N SER A 83 -16.09 21.89 17.90
CA SER A 83 -16.72 23.18 17.72
C SER A 83 -17.02 23.49 16.25
N ASN A 84 -18.22 24.04 16.00
CA ASN A 84 -18.61 24.62 14.71
C ASN A 84 -18.10 26.04 14.49
N ARG A 85 -17.29 26.56 15.42
CA ARG A 85 -16.65 27.89 15.34
C ARG A 85 -15.19 27.80 15.73
N PRO A 86 -14.28 28.38 14.93
CA PRO A 86 -12.88 28.46 15.34
C PRO A 86 -12.75 29.41 16.53
N ALA A 87 -11.81 29.12 17.42
CA ALA A 87 -11.41 30.02 18.48
C ALA A 87 -10.72 31.27 17.91
N ARG A 88 -9.94 31.10 16.83
CA ARG A 88 -9.29 32.19 16.08
C ARG A 88 -9.28 31.90 14.59
N ALA A 89 -9.36 32.96 13.79
CA ALA A 89 -9.15 32.92 12.35
C ALA A 89 -8.12 33.98 11.97
N TYR A 90 -7.12 33.60 11.17
CA TYR A 90 -6.07 34.50 10.69
C TYR A 90 -6.08 34.52 9.17
N GLU A 91 -6.24 35.71 8.59
CA GLU A 91 -6.03 35.91 7.16
C GLU A 91 -4.54 35.72 6.83
N MET A 92 -4.26 34.92 5.82
CA MET A 92 -2.89 34.58 5.42
C MET A 92 -2.39 35.56 4.37
N THR A 93 -1.09 35.84 4.38
CA THR A 93 -0.44 36.71 3.39
C THR A 93 0.10 35.86 2.24
N ARG A 94 -0.15 36.29 1.00
CA ARG A 94 0.32 35.60 -0.21
C ARG A 94 1.73 36.07 -0.60
N TYR A 95 2.63 35.12 -0.81
CA TYR A 95 3.98 35.27 -1.36
C TYR A 95 4.11 34.34 -2.57
N GLY A 96 4.17 34.89 -3.79
CA GLY A 96 4.01 34.08 -5.01
C GLY A 96 2.70 33.29 -4.99
N ASP A 97 2.78 31.97 -5.05
CA ASP A 97 1.63 31.04 -4.98
C ASP A 97 1.48 30.37 -3.60
N VAL A 98 2.21 30.85 -2.60
CA VAL A 98 2.22 30.30 -1.25
C VAL A 98 1.62 31.31 -0.28
N TRP A 99 0.66 30.87 0.52
CA TRP A 99 0.03 31.64 1.58
C TRP A 99 0.73 31.32 2.89
N SER A 100 1.05 32.33 3.70
CA SER A 100 1.69 32.12 5.01
C SER A 100 1.10 32.99 6.12
N VAL A 101 1.15 32.44 7.33
CA VAL A 101 0.95 33.16 8.59
C VAL A 101 1.78 32.49 9.68
N TYR A 102 2.40 33.30 10.52
CA TYR A 102 3.05 32.85 11.74
C TYR A 102 2.18 33.17 12.94
N VAL A 103 2.07 32.24 13.88
CA VAL A 103 1.30 32.41 15.11
C VAL A 103 2.18 32.03 16.31
N GLU A 104 2.52 33.02 17.13
CA GLU A 104 3.32 32.84 18.34
C GLU A 104 2.52 32.11 19.43
N GLY A 105 3.15 31.22 20.19
CA GLY A 105 2.53 30.56 21.36
C GLY A 105 1.59 29.39 21.05
N VAL A 106 1.35 29.10 19.76
CA VAL A 106 0.68 27.86 19.33
C VAL A 106 1.69 26.69 19.36
N GLY A 107 1.24 25.51 19.79
CA GLY A 107 2.11 24.36 20.01
C GLY A 107 1.43 23.01 19.77
N VAL A 108 2.10 21.94 20.21
CA VAL A 108 1.63 20.54 20.10
C VAL A 108 0.21 20.39 20.63
N GLY A 109 -0.63 19.64 19.91
CA GLY A 109 -2.03 19.39 20.24
C GLY A 109 -3.00 20.45 19.72
N GLN A 110 -2.51 21.57 19.17
CA GLN A 110 -3.39 22.55 18.54
C GLN A 110 -4.07 21.94 17.31
N HIS A 111 -5.40 22.00 17.30
CA HIS A 111 -6.23 21.62 16.15
C HIS A 111 -6.39 22.81 15.22
N TYR A 112 -6.24 22.57 13.91
CA TYR A 112 -6.35 23.60 12.91
C TYR A 112 -6.91 23.06 11.58
N GLY A 113 -7.24 23.99 10.70
CA GLY A 113 -7.57 23.74 9.30
C GLY A 113 -7.64 25.06 8.55
N PHE A 114 -8.04 25.00 7.29
CA PHE A 114 -8.10 26.17 6.42
C PHE A 114 -9.49 26.42 5.87
N ARG A 115 -9.69 27.66 5.43
CA ARG A 115 -10.82 28.11 4.62
C ARG A 115 -10.29 28.95 3.47
N ALA A 116 -10.79 28.70 2.26
CA ALA A 116 -10.34 29.39 1.06
C ALA A 116 -11.51 29.92 0.21
N TRP A 117 -11.26 31.05 -0.45
CA TRP A 117 -12.10 31.64 -1.49
C TRP A 117 -11.32 31.69 -2.80
N GLY A 118 -12.04 31.76 -3.92
CA GLY A 118 -11.43 31.86 -5.24
C GLY A 118 -12.43 32.33 -6.29
N PRO A 119 -12.09 32.24 -7.59
CA PRO A 119 -12.88 32.89 -8.64
C PRO A 119 -14.33 32.40 -8.77
N ASN A 120 -14.62 31.14 -8.40
CA ASN A 120 -15.99 30.58 -8.39
C ASN A 120 -16.80 31.01 -7.14
N TRP A 121 -16.13 31.45 -6.08
CA TRP A 121 -16.75 31.92 -4.84
C TRP A 121 -15.85 32.98 -4.19
N GLU A 122 -16.08 34.25 -4.53
CA GLU A 122 -15.26 35.37 -4.07
C GLU A 122 -15.60 35.79 -2.64
N PHE A 123 -14.65 36.43 -1.96
CA PHE A 123 -14.91 36.98 -0.64
C PHE A 123 -15.89 38.16 -0.72
N ASP A 124 -17.03 38.03 -0.03
CA ASP A 124 -17.99 39.11 0.21
C ASP A 124 -17.93 39.47 1.71
N PRO A 125 -17.75 40.76 2.09
CA PRO A 125 -17.72 41.16 3.50
C PRO A 125 -18.97 40.80 4.32
N ARG A 126 -20.10 40.49 3.66
CA ARG A 126 -21.34 40.03 4.29
C ARG A 126 -21.35 38.53 4.55
N TRP A 127 -20.36 37.79 4.04
CA TRP A 127 -20.26 36.36 4.22
C TRP A 127 -20.06 36.00 5.70
N PHE A 128 -20.77 34.97 6.13
CA PHE A 128 -20.57 34.27 7.40
C PHE A 128 -20.63 32.76 7.15
N PRO A 129 -20.05 31.92 8.04
CA PRO A 129 -20.12 30.46 7.90
C PRO A 129 -21.58 30.00 7.77
N GLY A 130 -21.91 29.35 6.65
CA GLY A 130 -23.25 28.88 6.33
C GLY A 130 -23.95 29.68 5.22
N SER A 131 -23.40 30.84 4.84
CA SER A 131 -24.01 31.73 3.84
C SER A 131 -23.53 31.45 2.41
N ILE A 132 -24.30 31.93 1.42
CA ILE A 132 -23.97 31.89 -0.01
C ILE A 132 -23.38 33.21 -0.55
N HIS A 133 -23.07 34.18 0.32
CA HIS A 133 -22.55 35.47 -0.14
C HIS A 133 -21.22 35.29 -0.88
N GLY A 134 -21.10 35.93 -2.05
CA GLY A 134 -19.94 35.78 -2.94
C GLY A 134 -19.95 34.55 -3.86
N PHE A 135 -20.91 33.63 -3.71
CA PHE A 135 -21.02 32.45 -4.59
C PHE A 135 -21.34 32.87 -6.02
N LYS A 136 -20.63 32.28 -6.99
CA LYS A 136 -20.91 32.44 -8.43
C LYS A 136 -21.26 31.11 -9.09
N ALA A 137 -20.46 30.07 -8.82
CA ALA A 137 -20.65 28.72 -9.35
C ALA A 137 -19.92 27.69 -8.47
N ASP A 138 -20.29 26.42 -8.55
CA ASP A 138 -19.58 25.34 -7.88
C ASP A 138 -18.26 24.99 -8.56
N ALA A 139 -18.25 25.04 -9.89
CA ALA A 139 -17.04 25.03 -10.70
C ALA A 139 -17.08 26.19 -11.70
N ASP A 140 -16.01 26.99 -11.77
CA ASP A 140 -15.88 27.97 -12.84
C ASP A 140 -15.38 27.32 -14.16
N VAL A 141 -15.19 28.15 -15.19
CA VAL A 141 -14.70 27.70 -16.50
C VAL A 141 -13.24 27.22 -16.50
N TYR A 142 -12.52 27.44 -15.41
CA TYR A 142 -11.13 26.99 -15.23
C TYR A 142 -11.03 25.77 -14.32
N GLY A 143 -12.14 25.34 -13.73
CA GLY A 143 -12.22 24.19 -12.83
C GLY A 143 -11.99 24.53 -11.36
N ASN A 144 -12.03 25.80 -10.97
CA ASN A 144 -11.91 26.20 -9.57
C ASN A 144 -13.16 25.78 -8.79
N ARG A 145 -12.97 25.17 -7.62
CA ARG A 145 -14.04 24.60 -6.77
C ARG A 145 -13.93 25.05 -5.31
N PHE A 146 -13.64 26.33 -5.08
CA PHE A 146 -13.55 26.88 -3.73
C PHE A 146 -14.91 26.91 -3.06
N ASN A 147 -14.96 26.54 -1.78
CA ASN A 147 -16.15 26.67 -0.95
C ASN A 147 -15.75 27.03 0.49
N PRO A 148 -15.94 28.29 0.93
CA PRO A 148 -15.51 28.75 2.24
C PRO A 148 -16.33 28.17 3.41
N ASN A 149 -17.44 27.49 3.13
CA ASN A 149 -18.22 26.79 4.16
C ASN A 149 -17.59 25.44 4.55
N LYS A 150 -16.61 24.94 3.78
CA LYS A 150 -15.95 23.66 4.03
C LYS A 150 -14.64 23.89 4.78
N LEU A 151 -14.42 23.12 5.84
CA LEU A 151 -13.12 23.05 6.51
C LEU A 151 -12.18 22.21 5.67
N LEU A 152 -10.99 22.73 5.40
CA LEU A 152 -9.97 22.08 4.58
C LEU A 152 -8.84 21.62 5.49
N THR A 153 -8.53 20.32 5.45
CA THR A 153 -7.36 19.77 6.14
C THR A 153 -6.08 20.14 5.40
N ASP A 154 -5.00 20.39 6.15
CA ASP A 154 -3.68 20.64 5.58
C ASP A 154 -3.14 19.38 4.86
N PRO A 155 -2.79 19.47 3.57
CA PRO A 155 -2.12 18.39 2.85
C PRO A 155 -0.81 17.90 3.50
N TYR A 156 -0.15 18.75 4.30
CA TYR A 156 1.08 18.46 5.04
C TYR A 156 0.85 18.14 6.52
N SER A 157 -0.41 17.95 6.95
CA SER A 157 -0.71 17.55 8.33
C SER A 157 -0.14 16.17 8.62
N LYS A 158 0.65 16.03 9.68
CA LYS A 158 1.21 14.74 10.10
C LYS A 158 0.23 13.88 10.92
N ALA A 159 -0.91 14.44 11.32
CA ALA A 159 -1.98 13.69 11.99
C ALA A 159 -3.34 14.39 11.83
N LEU A 160 -4.41 13.62 11.83
CA LEU A 160 -5.79 14.11 11.93
C LEU A 160 -6.41 13.65 13.26
N HIS A 161 -7.38 14.39 13.80
CA HIS A 161 -8.01 14.02 15.07
C HIS A 161 -9.04 12.88 14.96
N ARG A 162 -9.64 12.67 13.78
CA ARG A 162 -10.62 11.62 13.45
C ARG A 162 -10.99 11.65 11.96
N ASP A 163 -11.75 10.64 11.55
CA ASP A 163 -12.55 10.61 10.32
C ASP A 163 -13.64 11.70 10.25
N HIS A 164 -14.11 11.99 9.04
CA HIS A 164 -15.27 12.88 8.83
C HIS A 164 -16.54 12.31 9.46
N ASP A 165 -17.26 13.16 10.19
CA ASP A 165 -18.51 12.82 10.86
C ASP A 165 -19.72 13.25 10.03
N TRP A 166 -20.22 12.27 9.28
CA TRP A 166 -21.39 12.39 8.41
C TRP A 166 -22.68 12.77 9.15
N SER A 167 -22.75 12.61 10.48
CA SER A 167 -23.92 13.02 11.25
C SER A 167 -23.98 14.52 11.52
N LYS A 168 -22.84 15.22 11.35
CA LYS A 168 -22.69 16.65 11.66
C LYS A 168 -22.57 17.55 10.43
N GLY A 169 -22.41 17.00 9.23
CA GLY A 169 -22.42 17.78 8.00
C GLY A 169 -21.91 17.03 6.77
N SER A 170 -22.14 17.63 5.60
CA SER A 170 -21.75 17.07 4.30
C SER A 170 -20.54 17.74 3.66
N THR A 171 -19.65 16.93 3.07
CA THR A 171 -18.49 17.37 2.28
C THR A 171 -18.84 17.82 0.86
N ALA A 172 -20.10 17.69 0.45
CA ALA A 172 -20.57 18.09 -0.88
C ALA A 172 -20.31 19.58 -1.18
N SER A 173 -19.85 19.88 -2.39
CA SER A 173 -19.95 21.22 -3.00
C SER A 173 -21.43 21.61 -3.20
N GLY A 174 -21.71 22.88 -3.53
CA GLY A 174 -23.07 23.33 -3.81
C GLY A 174 -23.53 24.53 -2.96
N PRO A 175 -24.30 25.47 -3.53
CA PRO A 175 -25.03 26.48 -2.76
C PRO A 175 -26.22 25.86 -2.01
N ALA A 176 -26.71 24.70 -2.44
CA ALA A 176 -27.73 23.91 -1.73
C ALA A 176 -27.15 23.07 -0.58
N ARG A 177 -25.83 23.20 -0.32
CA ARG A 177 -25.06 22.43 0.66
C ARG A 177 -24.13 23.36 1.45
N THR A 178 -24.63 24.54 1.85
CA THR A 178 -23.86 25.55 2.60
C THR A 178 -23.55 25.18 4.05
N GLU A 179 -23.90 23.97 4.47
CA GLU A 179 -23.54 23.44 5.78
C GLU A 179 -22.05 23.66 6.07
N VAL A 180 -21.82 24.31 7.22
CA VAL A 180 -20.50 24.53 7.76
C VAL A 180 -19.98 23.20 8.26
N THR A 181 -18.89 22.70 7.68
CA THR A 181 -18.37 21.38 8.06
C THR A 181 -17.41 21.46 9.24
N TYR A 182 -17.33 22.57 9.97
CA TYR A 182 -16.26 22.79 10.95
C TYR A 182 -16.31 21.76 12.09
N ALA A 183 -17.50 21.42 12.62
CA ALA A 183 -17.66 20.35 13.60
C ALA A 183 -17.79 18.94 12.99
N ALA A 184 -17.85 18.82 11.67
CA ALA A 184 -18.02 17.54 10.97
C ALA A 184 -16.70 17.01 10.41
N SER A 185 -15.90 17.88 9.83
CA SER A 185 -14.64 17.55 9.17
C SER A 185 -13.55 17.20 10.17
N ALA A 186 -12.65 16.34 9.71
CA ALA A 186 -11.34 16.15 10.29
C ALA A 186 -10.61 17.50 10.43
N LYS A 187 -9.78 17.59 11.45
CA LYS A 187 -8.89 18.72 11.72
C LYS A 187 -7.48 18.19 11.73
N SER A 188 -6.60 18.98 11.13
CA SER A 188 -5.17 18.81 11.22
C SER A 188 -4.72 19.07 12.66
N VAL A 189 -3.74 18.32 13.13
CA VAL A 189 -3.24 18.42 14.50
C VAL A 189 -1.75 18.70 14.47
N LEU A 190 -1.33 19.74 15.20
CA LEU A 190 0.08 20.01 15.40
C LEU A 190 0.69 18.92 16.27
N VAL A 191 1.53 18.10 15.66
CA VAL A 191 2.31 17.05 16.33
C VAL A 191 3.78 17.38 16.20
N LYS A 192 4.61 16.94 17.14
CA LYS A 192 6.06 17.16 17.11
C LYS A 192 6.77 15.82 16.91
N SER A 193 7.74 15.79 16.01
CA SER A 193 8.68 14.67 15.95
C SER A 193 9.69 14.81 17.08
N GLY A 194 9.87 13.76 17.89
CA GLY A 194 10.90 13.72 18.94
C GLY A 194 10.46 13.18 20.31
N ASP A 195 9.16 12.99 20.54
CA ASP A 195 8.68 12.38 21.79
C ASP A 195 8.94 10.86 21.83
N TYR A 196 9.10 10.24 20.66
CA TYR A 196 9.58 8.86 20.53
C TYR A 196 11.11 8.82 20.56
N GLN A 197 11.67 8.05 21.48
CA GLN A 197 13.10 7.80 21.59
C GLN A 197 13.44 6.45 20.96
N TRP A 198 14.08 6.47 19.79
CA TRP A 198 14.54 5.27 19.11
C TRP A 198 15.63 4.55 19.92
N GLY A 199 15.48 3.25 20.12
CA GLY A 199 16.46 2.43 20.83
C GLY A 199 17.79 2.28 20.10
N GLU A 200 18.81 1.75 20.79
CA GLU A 200 20.16 1.54 20.23
C GLU A 200 20.16 0.63 19.00
N ALA A 201 19.34 -0.42 19.00
CA ALA A 201 19.21 -1.34 17.87
C ALA A 201 18.71 -0.63 16.60
N GLU A 202 17.79 0.32 16.75
CA GLU A 202 17.31 1.13 15.64
C GLU A 202 18.40 2.05 15.11
N GLN A 203 19.14 2.72 16.00
CA GLN A 203 20.24 3.60 15.60
C GLN A 203 21.30 2.82 14.82
N GLN A 204 21.61 1.59 15.25
CA GLN A 204 22.51 0.70 14.53
C GLN A 204 21.94 0.28 13.17
N TRP A 205 20.66 -0.09 13.09
CA TRP A 205 19.99 -0.39 11.82
C TRP A 205 20.12 0.78 10.83
N ARG A 206 19.83 2.00 11.29
CA ARG A 206 19.92 3.23 10.49
C ARG A 206 21.34 3.56 10.06
N ALA A 207 22.34 3.28 10.89
CA ALA A 207 23.74 3.43 10.54
C ALA A 207 24.16 2.41 9.46
N ASN A 208 23.75 1.14 9.62
CA ASN A 208 24.00 0.07 8.66
C ASN A 208 23.40 0.38 7.28
N ARG A 209 22.18 0.94 7.25
CA ARG A 209 21.51 1.35 6.00
C ARG A 209 22.24 2.47 5.26
N GLN A 210 23.05 3.28 5.94
CA GLN A 210 23.87 4.32 5.31
C GLN A 210 25.26 3.83 4.88
N ASP A 211 25.66 2.63 5.31
CA ASP A 211 26.98 2.08 5.01
C ASP A 211 27.04 1.61 3.54
N GLU A 212 27.97 2.20 2.77
CA GLU A 212 28.22 1.84 1.37
C GLU A 212 28.75 0.40 1.19
N ASN A 213 29.21 -0.24 2.27
CA ASN A 213 29.62 -1.65 2.28
C ASN A 213 28.43 -2.62 2.44
N TRP A 214 27.19 -2.12 2.52
CA TRP A 214 25.96 -2.91 2.58
C TRP A 214 25.91 -3.86 3.78
N GLN A 215 26.06 -3.32 4.99
CA GLN A 215 25.80 -4.10 6.20
C GLN A 215 24.28 -4.33 6.34
N GLY A 216 23.84 -5.58 6.22
CA GLY A 216 22.41 -5.95 6.22
C GLY A 216 22.01 -6.66 4.93
N HIS A 217 20.75 -6.50 4.51
CA HIS A 217 20.25 -7.12 3.28
C HIS A 217 20.71 -6.34 2.04
N GLY A 218 21.44 -7.00 1.15
CA GLY A 218 21.73 -6.47 -0.18
C GLY A 218 20.46 -6.41 -1.04
N TRP A 219 20.53 -5.71 -2.18
CA TRP A 219 19.39 -5.54 -3.10
C TRP A 219 18.77 -6.87 -3.59
N GLN A 220 19.61 -7.88 -3.80
CA GLN A 220 19.20 -9.21 -4.26
C GLN A 220 18.72 -10.15 -3.14
N ASP A 221 18.94 -9.78 -1.88
CA ASP A 221 18.60 -10.60 -0.72
C ASP A 221 17.14 -10.42 -0.29
N LEU A 222 16.42 -9.49 -0.93
CA LEU A 222 15.05 -9.13 -0.61
C LEU A 222 14.08 -10.29 -0.85
N ILE A 223 13.23 -10.57 0.14
CA ILE A 223 12.09 -11.47 0.08
C ILE A 223 10.93 -10.74 0.76
N VAL A 224 9.97 -10.27 -0.03
CA VAL A 224 8.91 -9.36 0.41
C VAL A 224 7.68 -10.14 0.86
N TYR A 225 7.07 -9.71 1.95
CA TYR A 225 5.81 -10.23 2.48
C TYR A 225 4.75 -9.13 2.47
N GLU A 226 3.83 -9.18 1.52
CA GLU A 226 2.73 -8.21 1.39
C GLU A 226 1.64 -8.49 2.41
N VAL A 227 1.23 -7.49 3.19
CA VAL A 227 0.34 -7.71 4.34
C VAL A 227 -0.45 -6.47 4.73
N HIS A 228 -1.70 -6.68 5.14
CA HIS A 228 -2.54 -5.62 5.69
C HIS A 228 -2.26 -5.39 7.18
N ALA A 229 -1.91 -4.16 7.57
CA ALA A 229 -1.52 -3.79 8.94
C ALA A 229 -2.55 -4.21 10.02
N LYS A 230 -3.84 -3.90 9.80
CA LYS A 230 -4.94 -4.41 10.65
C LYS A 230 -5.18 -5.92 10.49
N GLY A 231 -5.49 -6.37 9.28
CA GLY A 231 -5.89 -7.75 9.00
C GLY A 231 -4.98 -8.83 9.58
N PHE A 232 -3.67 -8.58 9.59
CA PHE A 232 -2.67 -9.52 10.06
C PHE A 232 -2.87 -9.96 11.50
N THR A 233 -3.40 -9.09 12.37
CA THR A 233 -3.56 -9.40 13.80
C THR A 233 -4.96 -9.15 14.35
N ALA A 234 -5.91 -8.77 13.49
CA ALA A 234 -7.29 -8.48 13.93
C ALA A 234 -8.02 -9.71 14.50
N ASP A 235 -7.65 -10.93 14.12
CA ASP A 235 -8.12 -12.14 14.78
C ASP A 235 -7.62 -12.17 16.25
N PRO A 236 -8.51 -12.25 17.26
CA PRO A 236 -8.11 -12.39 18.66
C PRO A 236 -7.19 -13.60 18.92
N ALA A 237 -7.28 -14.66 18.12
CA ALA A 237 -6.40 -15.82 18.24
C ALA A 237 -4.97 -15.57 17.70
N SER A 238 -4.68 -14.38 17.17
CA SER A 238 -3.31 -13.95 16.86
C SER A 238 -2.41 -13.93 18.10
N GLY A 239 -2.98 -13.81 19.30
CA GLY A 239 -2.23 -13.86 20.57
C GLY A 239 -1.49 -12.57 20.92
N VAL A 240 -1.73 -11.48 20.18
CA VAL A 240 -1.15 -10.15 20.46
C VAL A 240 -2.02 -9.39 21.46
N ARG A 241 -1.46 -8.40 22.14
CA ARG A 241 -2.19 -7.59 23.13
C ARG A 241 -3.12 -6.56 22.51
N PHE A 242 -2.81 -6.09 21.30
CA PHE A 242 -3.59 -5.07 20.59
C PHE A 242 -3.96 -5.55 19.18
N PRO A 243 -4.96 -6.45 19.07
CA PRO A 243 -5.37 -7.01 17.78
C PRO A 243 -5.74 -5.93 16.76
N GLY A 244 -5.23 -6.06 15.53
CA GLY A 244 -5.60 -5.19 14.42
C GLY A 244 -4.96 -3.81 14.44
N THR A 245 -3.80 -3.69 15.08
CA THR A 245 -3.11 -2.40 15.25
C THR A 245 -1.62 -2.46 14.91
N TYR A 246 -0.96 -1.31 14.75
CA TYR A 246 0.50 -1.22 14.61
C TYR A 246 1.22 -1.87 15.80
N ARG A 247 0.71 -1.73 17.04
CA ARG A 247 1.23 -2.50 18.20
C ARG A 247 1.12 -4.00 18.00
N GLY A 248 -0.07 -4.48 17.62
CA GLY A 248 -0.30 -5.89 17.35
C GLY A 248 0.64 -6.43 16.28
N PHE A 249 0.80 -5.68 15.19
CA PHE A 249 1.70 -6.03 14.09
C PHE A 249 3.16 -6.15 14.56
N GLY A 250 3.67 -5.16 15.31
CA GLY A 250 5.04 -5.19 15.84
C GLY A 250 5.30 -6.36 16.79
N GLU A 251 4.29 -6.83 17.54
CA GLU A 251 4.40 -8.03 18.39
C GLU A 251 4.60 -9.34 17.58
N LYS A 252 4.33 -9.32 16.27
CA LYS A 252 4.55 -10.45 15.34
C LYS A 252 5.87 -10.41 14.58
N ALA A 253 6.77 -9.47 14.87
CA ALA A 253 8.08 -9.39 14.20
C ALA A 253 8.87 -10.72 14.28
N ALA A 254 8.85 -11.40 15.42
CA ALA A 254 9.52 -12.70 15.59
C ALA A 254 8.96 -13.80 14.67
N TYR A 255 7.65 -13.82 14.43
CA TYR A 255 7.01 -14.76 13.51
C TYR A 255 7.48 -14.54 12.06
N LEU A 256 7.55 -13.28 11.64
CA LEU A 256 8.00 -12.91 10.30
C LEU A 256 9.49 -13.27 10.10
N ALA A 257 10.32 -13.04 11.11
CA ALA A 257 11.72 -13.44 11.09
C ALA A 257 11.89 -14.96 11.08
N GLU A 258 11.04 -15.69 11.81
CA GLU A 258 11.02 -17.15 11.79
C GLU A 258 10.65 -17.71 10.42
N LEU A 259 9.65 -17.13 9.75
CA LEU A 259 9.30 -17.48 8.36
C LEU A 259 10.50 -17.25 7.41
N GLY A 260 11.37 -16.29 7.74
CA GLY A 260 12.61 -16.02 7.03
C GLY A 260 12.47 -14.95 5.95
N ILE A 261 11.37 -14.19 5.90
CA ILE A 261 11.27 -13.03 5.00
C ILE A 261 12.27 -11.94 5.44
N THR A 262 12.53 -10.96 4.58
CA THR A 262 13.47 -9.86 4.89
C THR A 262 12.81 -8.50 4.86
N ALA A 263 11.61 -8.39 4.30
CA ALA A 263 10.83 -7.16 4.28
C ALA A 263 9.34 -7.47 4.38
N VAL A 264 8.60 -6.56 5.01
CA VAL A 264 7.15 -6.48 4.87
C VAL A 264 6.80 -5.34 3.92
N GLU A 265 5.82 -5.56 3.07
CA GLU A 265 5.14 -4.52 2.30
C GLU A 265 3.75 -4.33 2.89
N LEU A 266 3.56 -3.21 3.61
CA LEU A 266 2.27 -2.87 4.19
C LEU A 266 1.37 -2.30 3.09
N LEU A 267 0.15 -2.83 2.98
CA LEU A 267 -0.94 -2.14 2.27
C LEU A 267 -1.12 -0.69 2.80
N PRO A 268 -1.78 0.20 2.05
CA PRO A 268 -1.77 1.64 2.34
C PRO A 268 -1.98 1.99 3.82
N ILE A 269 -1.00 2.71 4.38
CA ILE A 269 -1.02 3.19 5.77
C ILE A 269 -1.26 4.69 5.87
N HIS A 270 -1.45 5.39 4.74
CA HIS A 270 -1.87 6.78 4.76
C HIS A 270 -3.33 6.89 5.20
N GLU A 271 -3.65 7.97 5.91
CA GLU A 271 -5.02 8.25 6.36
C GLU A 271 -5.99 8.22 5.18
N LYS A 272 -7.10 7.50 5.36
CA LYS A 272 -8.19 7.32 4.39
C LYS A 272 -9.52 7.75 5.02
N PRO A 273 -10.60 7.98 4.23
CA PRO A 273 -11.90 8.24 4.81
C PRO A 273 -12.51 6.96 5.40
N LEU A 274 -13.52 7.11 6.25
CA LEU A 274 -14.24 5.98 6.87
C LEU A 274 -14.77 4.96 5.85
N ASP A 275 -15.22 5.41 4.68
CA ASP A 275 -15.69 4.59 3.56
C ASP A 275 -14.58 4.24 2.55
N GLY A 276 -13.31 4.51 2.87
CA GLY A 276 -12.13 4.30 2.02
C GLY A 276 -11.70 2.84 1.81
N GLY A 277 -12.58 1.87 2.07
CA GLY A 277 -12.30 0.45 1.93
C GLY A 277 -11.53 -0.16 3.10
N TYR A 278 -11.46 -1.49 3.11
CA TYR A 278 -10.58 -2.24 4.00
C TYR A 278 -9.13 -2.03 3.59
N TRP A 279 -8.79 -2.27 2.31
CA TRP A 279 -7.42 -2.15 1.80
C TRP A 279 -6.81 -0.76 1.93
N GLY A 280 -7.61 0.29 1.78
CA GLY A 280 -7.18 1.66 2.05
C GLY A 280 -6.59 2.46 0.89
N TYR A 281 -6.74 2.01 -0.35
CA TYR A 281 -6.38 2.75 -1.57
C TYR A 281 -7.32 3.95 -1.84
N GLN A 282 -7.45 4.86 -0.87
CA GLN A 282 -8.28 6.08 -0.91
C GLN A 282 -7.66 7.17 -0.01
N THR A 283 -6.39 7.53 -0.22
CA THR A 283 -5.66 8.45 0.66
C THR A 283 -6.26 9.87 0.69
N ILE A 284 -6.51 10.41 1.89
CA ILE A 284 -6.90 11.81 2.11
C ILE A 284 -5.79 12.67 2.71
N ASN A 285 -4.77 12.06 3.32
CA ASN A 285 -3.58 12.77 3.78
C ASN A 285 -2.31 11.89 3.63
N PHE A 286 -1.29 12.44 2.97
CA PHE A 286 -0.07 11.71 2.62
C PHE A 286 1.01 11.70 3.71
N PHE A 287 0.79 12.29 4.88
CA PHE A 287 1.77 12.34 5.99
C PHE A 287 1.25 11.69 7.27
N ALA A 288 -0.07 11.58 7.44
CA ALA A 288 -0.69 10.98 8.59
C ALA A 288 -0.79 9.46 8.42
N PRO A 289 -0.22 8.65 9.34
CA PRO A 289 -0.51 7.23 9.41
C PRO A 289 -1.97 6.99 9.81
N GLU A 290 -2.60 5.98 9.22
CA GLU A 290 -4.02 5.66 9.34
C GLU A 290 -4.44 5.43 10.80
N LEU A 291 -5.34 6.29 11.28
CA LEU A 291 -5.80 6.34 12.66
C LEU A 291 -6.49 5.06 13.10
N SER A 292 -7.26 4.40 12.22
CA SER A 292 -7.99 3.18 12.59
C SER A 292 -7.06 2.00 12.89
N TYR A 293 -5.81 2.03 12.42
CA TYR A 293 -4.79 1.01 12.66
C TYR A 293 -3.96 1.25 13.93
N ALA A 294 -4.20 2.31 14.70
CA ALA A 294 -3.52 2.51 15.98
C ALA A 294 -4.35 1.95 17.16
N ALA A 295 -3.69 1.38 18.16
CA ALA A 295 -4.30 1.05 19.45
C ALA A 295 -4.64 2.31 20.24
N PHE A 296 -3.80 3.33 20.15
CA PHE A 296 -3.96 4.60 20.83
C PHE A 296 -4.44 5.68 19.85
N LYS A 297 -5.53 6.39 20.20
CA LYS A 297 -6.22 7.31 19.27
C LYS A 297 -5.80 8.77 19.40
N GLU A 298 -5.00 9.12 20.40
CA GLU A 298 -4.44 10.48 20.46
C GLU A 298 -3.47 10.68 19.27
N PRO A 299 -3.59 11.78 18.49
CA PRO A 299 -2.86 11.97 17.23
C PRO A 299 -1.34 11.76 17.32
N HIS A 300 -0.71 12.23 18.41
CA HIS A 300 0.73 12.04 18.63
C HIS A 300 1.11 10.60 18.99
N GLN A 301 0.19 9.84 19.58
CA GLN A 301 0.42 8.44 19.95
C GLN A 301 0.38 7.52 18.73
N VAL A 302 -0.43 7.83 17.71
CA VAL A 302 -0.49 7.09 16.43
C VAL A 302 0.89 7.02 15.78
N ILE A 303 1.55 8.17 15.62
CA ILE A 303 2.91 8.25 15.05
C ILE A 303 3.90 7.45 15.88
N ASN A 304 3.88 7.62 17.21
CA ASN A 304 4.78 6.90 18.11
C ASN A 304 4.52 5.39 18.08
N GLU A 305 3.28 4.97 17.84
CA GLU A 305 2.90 3.57 17.69
C GLU A 305 3.47 2.97 16.40
N PHE A 306 3.35 3.69 15.29
CA PHE A 306 3.95 3.30 14.02
C PHE A 306 5.48 3.19 14.15
N LYS A 307 6.14 4.19 14.73
CA LYS A 307 7.59 4.15 15.00
C LYS A 307 7.98 2.92 15.83
N TRP A 308 7.19 2.60 16.85
CA TRP A 308 7.46 1.41 17.67
C TRP A 308 7.36 0.10 16.88
N MET A 309 6.38 -0.02 15.99
CA MET A 309 6.23 -1.18 15.10
C MET A 309 7.46 -1.34 14.20
N VAL A 310 7.88 -0.25 13.55
CA VAL A 310 9.09 -0.20 12.71
C VAL A 310 10.32 -0.66 13.51
N GLU A 311 10.52 -0.13 14.72
CA GLU A 311 11.64 -0.55 15.57
C GLU A 311 11.59 -2.05 15.93
N GLN A 312 10.39 -2.63 16.13
CA GLN A 312 10.30 -4.07 16.40
C GLN A 312 10.70 -4.90 15.19
N LEU A 313 10.33 -4.47 13.98
CA LEU A 313 10.67 -5.15 12.74
C LEU A 313 12.17 -5.05 12.45
N HIS A 314 12.76 -3.86 12.59
CA HIS A 314 14.20 -3.66 12.41
C HIS A 314 15.05 -4.45 13.41
N LYS A 315 14.60 -4.58 14.67
CA LYS A 315 15.24 -5.46 15.68
C LYS A 315 15.32 -6.92 15.24
N HIS A 316 14.41 -7.35 14.38
CA HIS A 316 14.37 -8.69 13.81
C HIS A 316 14.93 -8.75 12.39
N GLY A 317 15.56 -7.68 11.92
CA GLY A 317 16.13 -7.58 10.60
C GLY A 317 15.09 -7.61 9.49
N ILE A 318 13.93 -6.97 9.68
CA ILE A 318 12.86 -6.92 8.68
C ILE A 318 12.68 -5.47 8.24
N GLU A 319 12.91 -5.21 6.96
CA GLU A 319 12.66 -3.90 6.34
C GLU A 319 11.16 -3.59 6.29
N VAL A 320 10.81 -2.31 6.40
CA VAL A 320 9.42 -1.83 6.27
C VAL A 320 9.24 -1.07 4.96
N ILE A 321 8.45 -1.65 4.06
CA ILE A 321 8.01 -1.04 2.81
C ILE A 321 6.54 -0.68 2.98
N ILE A 322 6.13 0.50 2.50
CA ILE A 322 4.71 0.90 2.52
C ILE A 322 4.19 1.11 1.10
N ASP A 323 2.95 0.68 0.86
CA ASP A 323 2.22 0.98 -0.35
C ASP A 323 1.74 2.45 -0.33
N VAL A 324 2.03 3.19 -1.39
CA VAL A 324 1.74 4.62 -1.52
C VAL A 324 0.92 4.93 -2.77
N VAL A 325 -0.17 5.68 -2.56
CA VAL A 325 -1.23 5.90 -3.55
C VAL A 325 -1.23 7.35 -4.02
N TYR A 326 -0.16 7.80 -4.66
CA TYR A 326 -0.04 9.18 -5.14
C TYR A 326 -0.78 9.45 -6.46
N ASN A 327 -1.31 8.43 -7.11
CA ASN A 327 -1.96 8.54 -8.40
C ASN A 327 -3.38 9.17 -8.32
N HIS A 328 -4.04 9.06 -7.17
CA HIS A 328 -5.37 9.63 -6.90
C HIS A 328 -5.52 10.04 -5.42
N THR A 329 -6.71 10.49 -5.02
CA THR A 329 -7.04 10.77 -3.61
C THR A 329 -8.44 10.29 -3.24
N GLY A 330 -8.70 10.10 -1.94
CA GLY A 330 -10.00 9.79 -1.36
C GLY A 330 -11.06 10.88 -1.48
N GLU A 331 -10.76 12.05 -2.06
CA GLU A 331 -11.79 13.06 -2.38
C GLU A 331 -12.70 12.62 -3.55
N GLY A 332 -12.36 11.53 -4.24
CA GLY A 332 -13.10 10.96 -5.37
C GLY A 332 -13.28 11.92 -6.55
N GLY A 333 -14.01 11.52 -7.58
CA GLY A 333 -14.41 12.37 -8.70
C GLY A 333 -15.68 13.17 -8.43
N LEU A 334 -16.49 13.33 -9.48
CA LEU A 334 -17.86 13.82 -9.31
C LEU A 334 -18.74 12.69 -8.75
N TRP A 335 -19.66 13.02 -7.85
CA TRP A 335 -20.51 12.00 -7.22
C TRP A 335 -21.35 11.21 -8.24
N ARG A 336 -21.76 11.86 -9.34
CA ARG A 336 -22.50 11.20 -10.43
C ARG A 336 -21.71 10.07 -11.10
N GLU A 337 -20.38 10.13 -11.09
CA GLU A 337 -19.52 9.12 -11.73
C GLU A 337 -19.49 7.82 -10.91
N LYS A 338 -20.04 7.84 -9.68
CA LYS A 338 -20.26 6.66 -8.84
C LYS A 338 -21.62 5.99 -9.07
N LEU A 339 -22.43 6.48 -10.00
CA LEU A 339 -23.74 5.92 -10.32
C LEU A 339 -23.66 5.21 -11.68
N GLU A 340 -23.87 3.89 -11.69
CA GLU A 340 -24.14 3.17 -12.93
C GLU A 340 -25.53 3.58 -13.42
N THR A 341 -25.63 4.12 -14.64
CA THR A 341 -26.90 4.61 -15.20
C THR A 341 -27.96 3.51 -15.37
N ASP A 342 -27.54 2.25 -15.29
CA ASP A 342 -28.39 1.06 -15.40
C ASP A 342 -29.07 0.67 -14.07
N ASP A 343 -28.63 1.25 -12.93
CA ASP A 343 -29.21 1.02 -11.59
C ASP A 343 -30.38 1.96 -11.26
N VAL A 344 -30.71 2.91 -12.15
CA VAL A 344 -31.84 3.82 -11.96
C VAL A 344 -33.09 3.24 -12.61
N MET A 345 -34.02 2.72 -11.81
CA MET A 345 -35.32 2.26 -12.31
C MET A 345 -36.08 3.43 -12.96
N PRO A 346 -36.70 3.23 -14.15
CA PRO A 346 -37.50 4.26 -14.79
C PRO A 346 -38.64 4.73 -13.87
N GLY A 347 -38.58 5.99 -13.41
CA GLY A 347 -39.63 6.61 -12.58
C GLY A 347 -39.29 6.78 -11.10
N GLU A 348 -38.12 6.36 -10.61
CA GLU A 348 -37.62 6.75 -9.29
C GLU A 348 -37.28 8.27 -9.29
N PRO A 349 -37.84 9.07 -8.37
CA PRO A 349 -37.47 10.48 -8.24
C PRO A 349 -36.01 10.58 -7.77
N LEU A 350 -35.12 11.06 -8.63
CA LEU A 350 -33.75 11.48 -8.26
C LEU A 350 -33.81 12.81 -7.48
N GLU A 351 -34.57 12.87 -6.39
CA GLU A 351 -34.86 14.13 -5.67
C GLU A 351 -33.66 14.68 -4.87
N SER A 352 -32.54 13.95 -4.78
CA SER A 352 -31.37 14.31 -3.96
C SER A 352 -30.04 14.48 -4.70
N LEU A 353 -30.01 14.33 -6.03
CA LEU A 353 -28.79 14.39 -6.84
C LEU A 353 -28.72 15.69 -7.64
N ASP A 354 -27.69 16.50 -7.39
CA ASP A 354 -27.30 17.57 -8.32
C ASP A 354 -26.37 16.94 -9.39
N PRO A 355 -26.88 16.70 -10.61
CA PRO A 355 -26.35 15.66 -11.51
C PRO A 355 -25.15 16.10 -12.36
N ALA A 356 -24.57 17.29 -12.14
CA ALA A 356 -23.47 17.78 -12.98
C ALA A 356 -22.20 18.20 -12.21
N GLU A 357 -22.29 18.73 -10.99
CA GLU A 357 -21.16 19.47 -10.41
C GLU A 357 -20.79 19.09 -8.97
N THR A 358 -21.51 18.15 -8.32
CA THR A 358 -21.23 17.77 -6.93
C THR A 358 -19.94 16.97 -6.78
N ALA A 359 -19.07 17.44 -5.90
CA ALA A 359 -17.81 16.81 -5.52
C ALA A 359 -17.60 16.91 -4.00
N GLY A 360 -16.86 15.98 -3.40
CA GLY A 360 -16.47 16.06 -1.99
C GLY A 360 -15.28 17.00 -1.79
N LEU A 361 -15.30 17.84 -0.76
CA LEU A 361 -14.24 18.76 -0.38
C LEU A 361 -13.80 18.50 1.08
N TYR A 362 -12.59 18.00 1.23
CA TYR A 362 -11.86 17.69 2.47
C TYR A 362 -10.52 18.44 2.56
N SER A 363 -9.85 18.63 1.43
CA SER A 363 -8.49 19.15 1.37
C SER A 363 -8.18 19.78 0.00
N PHE A 364 -7.43 19.06 -0.85
CA PHE A 364 -6.84 19.52 -2.12
C PHE A 364 -7.83 20.28 -3.01
N ARG A 365 -9.03 19.75 -3.22
CA ARG A 365 -10.05 20.34 -4.10
C ARG A 365 -10.47 21.74 -3.65
N GLY A 366 -10.68 21.92 -2.35
CA GLY A 366 -11.07 23.21 -1.80
C GLY A 366 -9.91 24.19 -1.63
N ILE A 367 -8.66 23.68 -1.59
CA ILE A 367 -7.44 24.49 -1.50
C ILE A 367 -7.05 25.01 -2.88
N ASP A 368 -6.98 24.12 -3.87
CA ASP A 368 -6.70 24.47 -5.27
C ASP A 368 -6.97 23.27 -6.21
N ASN A 369 -8.23 23.06 -6.59
CA ASN A 369 -8.64 21.94 -7.45
C ASN A 369 -7.80 21.82 -8.73
N GLN A 370 -7.52 22.94 -9.39
CA GLN A 370 -6.79 22.95 -10.64
C GLN A 370 -5.34 22.54 -10.44
N ALA A 371 -4.70 22.95 -9.35
CA ALA A 371 -3.30 22.62 -9.09
C ALA A 371 -3.11 21.13 -8.76
N TYR A 372 -4.04 20.51 -8.03
CA TYR A 372 -3.86 19.15 -7.53
C TYR A 372 -4.46 18.06 -8.42
N TYR A 373 -5.52 18.33 -9.20
CA TYR A 373 -6.22 17.32 -9.98
C TYR A 373 -6.13 17.51 -11.49
N ALA A 374 -5.94 16.40 -12.19
CA ALA A 374 -6.00 16.36 -13.64
C ALA A 374 -7.46 16.52 -14.08
N LEU A 375 -7.72 17.53 -14.93
CA LEU A 375 -9.06 17.84 -15.43
C LEU A 375 -9.15 17.52 -16.92
N ASN A 376 -10.34 17.13 -17.36
CA ASN A 376 -10.65 16.98 -18.78
C ASN A 376 -10.60 18.34 -19.50
N PRO A 377 -10.59 18.37 -20.85
CA PRO A 377 -10.58 19.62 -21.61
C PRO A 377 -11.73 20.59 -21.27
N ASP A 378 -12.85 20.09 -20.75
CA ASP A 378 -13.97 20.90 -20.28
C ASP A 378 -13.70 21.63 -18.95
N ARG A 379 -12.62 21.24 -18.25
CA ARG A 379 -12.18 21.70 -16.91
C ARG A 379 -13.20 21.52 -15.79
N ARG A 380 -14.30 20.81 -16.04
CA ARG A 380 -15.38 20.56 -15.07
C ARG A 380 -15.35 19.13 -14.55
N THR A 381 -14.97 18.20 -15.40
CA THR A 381 -14.84 16.78 -15.10
C THR A 381 -13.38 16.39 -14.90
N TYR A 382 -13.14 15.27 -14.22
CA TYR A 382 -11.79 14.80 -13.89
C TYR A 382 -11.27 13.85 -14.96
N TRP A 383 -9.98 13.97 -15.23
CA TRP A 383 -9.26 12.91 -15.92
C TRP A 383 -9.12 11.70 -14.97
N ASN A 384 -9.22 10.48 -15.49
CA ASN A 384 -9.36 9.28 -14.66
C ASN A 384 -8.73 8.02 -15.28
N ASN A 385 -7.41 7.94 -15.34
CA ASN A 385 -6.71 6.67 -15.63
C ASN A 385 -6.61 5.74 -14.40
N THR A 386 -7.13 6.18 -13.26
CA THR A 386 -7.06 5.48 -11.96
C THR A 386 -8.25 4.57 -11.73
N GLY A 387 -9.38 4.82 -12.42
CA GLY A 387 -10.62 4.08 -12.25
C GLY A 387 -11.44 4.50 -11.02
N VAL A 388 -10.98 5.47 -10.23
CA VAL A 388 -11.62 5.87 -8.95
C VAL A 388 -12.19 7.30 -8.96
N GLY A 389 -12.24 7.93 -10.13
CA GLY A 389 -12.97 9.17 -10.39
C GLY A 389 -12.11 10.43 -10.36
N ASN A 390 -10.91 10.39 -9.79
CA ASN A 390 -9.95 11.48 -9.93
C ASN A 390 -8.54 10.94 -10.19
N GLN A 391 -7.68 11.82 -10.68
CA GLN A 391 -6.26 11.60 -10.81
C GLN A 391 -5.52 12.85 -10.35
N THR A 392 -4.42 12.67 -9.65
CA THR A 392 -3.57 13.79 -9.22
C THR A 392 -2.80 14.39 -10.41
N ARG A 393 -2.17 15.55 -10.21
CA ARG A 393 -1.19 16.15 -11.14
C ARG A 393 0.23 15.96 -10.62
N PRO A 394 0.82 14.75 -10.68
CA PRO A 394 2.05 14.42 -9.97
C PRO A 394 3.27 15.25 -10.42
N ASN A 395 3.25 15.75 -11.66
CA ASN A 395 4.33 16.56 -12.23
C ASN A 395 4.09 18.08 -12.16
N HIS A 396 2.94 18.51 -11.63
CA HIS A 396 2.71 19.93 -11.29
C HIS A 396 3.44 20.27 -9.98
N ARG A 397 3.94 21.51 -9.88
CA ARG A 397 4.85 21.97 -8.81
C ARG A 397 4.44 21.57 -7.37
N PRO A 398 3.21 21.83 -6.88
CA PRO A 398 2.83 21.52 -5.51
C PRO A 398 2.75 20.02 -5.21
N THR A 399 2.18 19.22 -6.12
CA THR A 399 2.05 17.77 -5.95
C THR A 399 3.41 17.10 -6.04
N ARG A 400 4.26 17.51 -7.00
CA ARG A 400 5.63 17.01 -7.15
C ARG A 400 6.44 17.22 -5.87
N LYS A 401 6.33 18.39 -5.25
CA LYS A 401 6.96 18.71 -3.96
C LYS A 401 6.37 17.88 -2.82
N LEU A 402 5.05 17.74 -2.76
CA LEU A 402 4.35 16.98 -1.74
C LEU A 402 4.74 15.50 -1.74
N ILE A 403 4.89 14.88 -2.93
CA ILE A 403 5.36 13.50 -3.07
C ILE A 403 6.75 13.35 -2.44
N ILE A 404 7.71 14.20 -2.84
CA ILE A 404 9.09 14.11 -2.32
C ILE A 404 9.14 14.37 -0.81
N ASP A 405 8.42 15.37 -0.31
CA ASP A 405 8.42 15.70 1.11
C ASP A 405 7.78 14.60 1.96
N SER A 406 6.69 13.98 1.48
CA SER A 406 6.06 12.86 2.19
C SER A 406 7.00 11.67 2.25
N LEU A 407 7.61 11.28 1.13
CA LEU A 407 8.58 10.17 1.11
C LEU A 407 9.74 10.43 2.06
N ARG A 408 10.30 11.64 2.06
CA ARG A 408 11.35 12.04 3.02
C ARG A 408 10.87 11.98 4.46
N PHE A 409 9.65 12.43 4.75
CA PHE A 409 9.07 12.32 6.09
C PHE A 409 9.02 10.87 6.57
N TYR A 410 8.53 9.94 5.75
CA TYR A 410 8.47 8.52 6.12
C TYR A 410 9.86 7.91 6.33
N VAL A 411 10.85 8.26 5.51
CA VAL A 411 12.23 7.78 5.66
C VAL A 411 12.94 8.42 6.86
N GLU A 412 12.89 9.74 7.00
CA GLU A 412 13.66 10.46 8.03
C GLU A 412 13.01 10.33 9.40
N GLU A 413 11.69 10.45 9.49
CA GLU A 413 10.99 10.53 10.78
C GLU A 413 10.43 9.20 11.24
N LEU A 414 9.91 8.39 10.32
CA LEU A 414 9.28 7.10 10.65
C LEU A 414 10.17 5.89 10.36
N HIS A 415 11.34 6.13 9.75
CA HIS A 415 12.36 5.13 9.44
C HIS A 415 11.89 4.03 8.47
N VAL A 416 10.94 4.33 7.58
CA VAL A 416 10.54 3.42 6.49
C VAL A 416 11.72 3.14 5.55
N ASP A 417 11.85 1.90 5.09
CA ASP A 417 12.93 1.42 4.23
C ASP A 417 12.60 1.44 2.73
N GLY A 418 11.32 1.52 2.36
CA GLY A 418 10.93 1.51 0.97
C GLY A 418 9.47 1.84 0.71
N PHE A 419 9.14 1.96 -0.58
CA PHE A 419 7.82 2.31 -1.06
C PHE A 419 7.45 1.48 -2.29
N ARG A 420 6.22 0.96 -2.31
CA ARG A 420 5.57 0.42 -3.51
C ARG A 420 4.53 1.43 -4.00
N PHE A 421 4.68 1.89 -5.23
CA PHE A 421 3.82 2.91 -5.82
C PHE A 421 2.69 2.25 -6.60
N ASP A 422 1.47 2.47 -6.10
CA ASP A 422 0.23 2.07 -6.76
C ASP A 422 0.02 2.83 -8.07
N LEU A 423 -0.42 2.12 -9.11
CA LEU A 423 -0.64 2.61 -10.47
C LEU A 423 0.46 3.60 -10.93
N ALA A 424 1.71 3.21 -10.71
CA ALA A 424 2.89 4.07 -10.81
C ALA A 424 3.07 4.81 -12.15
N PRO A 425 2.64 4.28 -13.32
CA PRO A 425 2.75 5.00 -14.57
C PRO A 425 2.18 6.41 -14.51
N ILE A 426 1.10 6.66 -13.76
CA ILE A 426 0.47 7.99 -13.63
C ILE A 426 1.48 9.07 -13.20
N LEU A 427 2.48 8.72 -12.40
CA LEU A 427 3.55 9.63 -11.97
C LEU A 427 4.51 10.02 -13.12
N GLY A 428 4.52 9.25 -14.21
CA GLY A 428 5.28 9.48 -15.44
C GLY A 428 4.51 10.25 -16.53
N GLU A 429 3.25 10.64 -16.29
CA GLU A 429 2.48 11.39 -17.27
C GLU A 429 2.98 12.83 -17.44
N ARG A 430 2.92 13.33 -18.68
CA ARG A 430 3.19 14.74 -18.93
C ARG A 430 2.08 15.61 -18.36
N ASP A 431 2.46 16.60 -17.53
CA ASP A 431 1.48 17.52 -16.95
C ASP A 431 0.70 18.26 -18.05
N GLY A 432 -0.63 18.22 -17.95
CA GLY A 432 -1.57 18.76 -18.94
C GLY A 432 -1.83 17.88 -20.18
N ASP A 433 -1.14 16.74 -20.36
CA ASP A 433 -1.34 15.77 -21.47
C ASP A 433 -1.33 14.32 -20.94
N TYR A 434 -2.37 13.98 -20.16
CA TYR A 434 -2.50 12.79 -19.31
C TYR A 434 -2.74 11.46 -20.07
N ASN A 435 -2.46 11.43 -21.36
CA ASN A 435 -2.47 10.22 -22.21
C ASN A 435 -1.14 10.04 -22.95
N ARG A 436 -0.12 10.81 -22.57
CA ARG A 436 1.23 10.71 -23.09
C ARG A 436 2.21 10.70 -21.95
N TRP A 437 3.04 9.65 -21.94
CA TRP A 437 4.21 9.60 -21.09
C TRP A 437 5.19 10.70 -21.51
N ASP A 438 5.73 11.42 -20.52
CA ASP A 438 6.94 12.18 -20.74
C ASP A 438 8.14 11.23 -20.70
N ASP A 439 9.31 11.71 -21.07
CA ASP A 439 10.55 11.07 -20.68
C ASP A 439 10.60 10.99 -19.15
N PRO A 440 10.75 9.80 -18.52
CA PRO A 440 10.79 9.67 -17.06
C PRO A 440 11.83 10.60 -16.41
N ARG A 441 12.85 11.00 -17.17
CA ARG A 441 13.87 11.96 -16.74
C ARG A 441 13.34 13.34 -16.36
N ASN A 442 12.15 13.71 -16.84
CA ASN A 442 11.52 15.00 -16.60
C ASN A 442 10.45 14.94 -15.50
N THR A 443 10.14 13.74 -14.99
CA THR A 443 9.01 13.51 -14.09
C THR A 443 9.45 13.23 -12.66
N VAL A 444 8.48 13.20 -11.75
CA VAL A 444 8.70 12.85 -10.34
C VAL A 444 9.25 11.42 -10.18
N LEU A 445 9.05 10.52 -11.15
CA LEU A 445 9.65 9.17 -11.13
C LEU A 445 11.17 9.23 -11.04
N GLN A 446 11.81 10.13 -11.77
CA GLN A 446 13.25 10.33 -11.64
C GLN A 446 13.59 11.04 -10.33
N ASP A 447 12.86 12.08 -9.95
CA ASP A 447 13.15 12.81 -8.70
C ASP A 447 13.17 11.89 -7.49
N VAL A 448 12.25 10.92 -7.42
CA VAL A 448 12.19 9.91 -6.35
C VAL A 448 13.47 9.08 -6.34
N ILE A 449 13.87 8.49 -7.47
CA ILE A 449 15.03 7.58 -7.48
C ILE A 449 16.38 8.32 -7.34
N ASP A 450 16.42 9.62 -7.70
CA ASP A 450 17.58 10.50 -7.56
C ASP A 450 17.59 11.28 -6.23
N ASP A 451 16.57 11.11 -5.37
CA ASP A 451 16.46 11.89 -4.15
C ASP A 451 17.62 11.57 -3.18
N PRO A 452 18.38 12.58 -2.72
CA PRO A 452 19.56 12.34 -1.91
C PRO A 452 19.25 11.74 -0.53
N VAL A 453 18.05 11.98 0.03
CA VAL A 453 17.65 11.36 1.29
C VAL A 453 17.33 9.89 1.06
N LEU A 454 16.56 9.57 0.03
CA LEU A 454 16.18 8.19 -0.29
C LEU A 454 17.42 7.35 -0.65
N GLN A 455 18.35 7.89 -1.43
CA GLN A 455 19.62 7.22 -1.74
C GLN A 455 20.51 7.03 -0.51
N LYS A 456 20.60 8.05 0.36
CA LYS A 456 21.40 7.98 1.59
C LYS A 456 20.98 6.82 2.50
N TYR A 457 19.69 6.53 2.58
CA TYR A 457 19.17 5.42 3.39
C TYR A 457 18.93 4.15 2.57
N ASN A 458 19.43 4.09 1.32
CA ASN A 458 19.29 2.94 0.43
C ASN A 458 17.83 2.47 0.27
N THR A 459 16.91 3.42 0.19
CA THR A 459 15.46 3.18 0.15
C THR A 459 15.06 2.33 -1.06
N ARG A 460 14.22 1.31 -0.84
CA ARG A 460 13.68 0.44 -1.91
C ARG A 460 12.53 1.15 -2.62
N ILE A 461 12.56 1.23 -3.94
CA ILE A 461 11.53 1.91 -4.72
C ILE A 461 10.91 0.92 -5.71
N MET A 462 9.61 0.67 -5.60
CA MET A 462 8.90 -0.35 -6.39
C MET A 462 7.70 0.26 -7.11
N ALA A 463 7.42 -0.19 -8.32
CA ALA A 463 6.28 0.24 -9.12
C ALA A 463 5.33 -0.92 -9.38
N GLU A 464 4.04 -0.62 -9.33
CA GLU A 464 3.04 -1.30 -10.12
C GLU A 464 3.01 -0.68 -11.53
N PRO A 465 3.51 -1.36 -12.57
CA PRO A 465 3.81 -0.73 -13.87
C PRO A 465 2.59 -0.61 -14.81
N TRP A 466 1.37 -0.51 -14.28
CA TRP A 466 0.14 -0.33 -15.08
C TRP A 466 -0.81 0.68 -14.45
N SER A 467 -1.84 1.10 -15.19
CA SER A 467 -2.94 1.93 -14.68
C SER A 467 -4.29 1.27 -14.98
N ALA A 468 -5.39 1.77 -14.42
CA ALA A 468 -6.73 1.23 -14.65
C ALA A 468 -7.37 1.71 -15.98
N GLY A 469 -6.79 2.71 -16.65
CA GLY A 469 -7.27 3.29 -17.92
C GLY A 469 -7.17 2.37 -19.16
N GLY A 470 -7.04 1.05 -18.98
CA GLY A 470 -6.95 0.07 -20.07
C GLY A 470 -5.55 -0.02 -20.70
N TRP A 471 -5.42 0.29 -22.00
CA TRP A 471 -4.16 0.19 -22.77
C TRP A 471 -3.06 1.15 -22.31
N TYR A 472 -3.36 2.02 -21.35
CA TYR A 472 -2.45 2.99 -20.80
C TYR A 472 -1.62 2.39 -19.67
N CYS A 473 -0.52 1.75 -20.04
CA CYS A 473 0.46 1.22 -19.10
C CYS A 473 1.87 1.49 -19.59
N MET A 474 2.82 1.53 -18.67
CA MET A 474 4.23 1.76 -18.98
C MET A 474 4.91 0.39 -19.09
N PRO A 475 5.54 0.05 -20.22
CA PRO A 475 6.09 -1.29 -20.38
C PRO A 475 7.05 -1.68 -19.26
N LEU A 476 7.00 -2.96 -18.88
CA LEU A 476 7.97 -3.51 -17.93
C LEU A 476 9.39 -3.23 -18.43
N GLY A 477 10.25 -2.72 -17.55
CA GLY A 477 11.61 -2.34 -17.90
C GLY A 477 11.80 -0.87 -18.32
N GLU A 478 10.76 -0.03 -18.30
CA GLU A 478 10.87 1.39 -18.65
C GLU A 478 11.10 2.33 -17.45
N PHE A 479 10.82 1.92 -16.21
CA PHE A 479 11.02 2.80 -15.05
C PHE A 479 12.49 3.20 -14.89
N PRO A 480 12.78 4.43 -14.41
CA PRO A 480 14.13 4.97 -14.46
C PRO A 480 15.10 4.22 -13.54
N ASN A 481 16.37 4.31 -13.87
CA ASN A 481 17.47 3.93 -12.99
C ASN A 481 17.98 5.21 -12.30
N ALA A 482 18.60 5.09 -11.12
CA ALA A 482 19.26 6.24 -10.49
C ALA A 482 20.38 6.76 -11.39
N ARG A 483 20.53 8.07 -11.48
CA ARG A 483 21.63 8.73 -12.21
C ARG A 483 22.91 8.80 -11.37
N THR A 484 22.74 8.85 -10.06
CA THR A 484 23.80 9.15 -9.09
C THR A 484 24.27 7.93 -8.30
N GLN A 485 23.52 6.82 -8.31
CA GLN A 485 23.83 5.60 -7.56
C GLN A 485 23.62 4.34 -8.39
N PRO A 486 24.64 3.82 -9.10
CA PRO A 486 24.49 2.64 -9.96
C PRO A 486 23.95 1.42 -9.22
N GLY A 487 22.98 0.73 -9.82
CA GLY A 487 22.33 -0.45 -9.26
C GLY A 487 21.14 -0.15 -8.34
N ASN A 488 20.92 1.12 -7.98
CA ASN A 488 19.68 1.59 -7.35
C ASN A 488 18.70 2.02 -8.45
N GLY A 489 17.53 1.39 -8.52
CA GLY A 489 16.55 1.64 -9.55
C GLY A 489 15.16 1.20 -9.11
N TRP A 490 14.16 1.51 -9.94
CA TRP A 490 12.80 1.05 -9.70
C TRP A 490 12.72 -0.47 -9.88
N TYR A 491 12.28 -1.15 -8.84
CA TYR A 491 11.73 -2.50 -8.92
C TYR A 491 10.36 -2.42 -9.60
N GLU A 492 9.96 -3.46 -10.31
CA GLU A 492 8.66 -3.49 -10.99
C GLU A 492 7.95 -4.82 -10.73
N TRP A 493 6.69 -4.75 -10.27
CA TRP A 493 5.80 -5.89 -10.17
C TRP A 493 5.67 -6.60 -11.51
N ASN A 494 6.20 -7.82 -11.61
CA ASN A 494 6.23 -8.59 -12.86
C ASN A 494 4.95 -9.42 -13.03
N GLY A 495 3.89 -8.78 -13.51
CA GLY A 495 2.62 -9.44 -13.82
C GLY A 495 2.75 -10.57 -14.86
N ARG A 496 3.77 -10.56 -15.72
CA ARG A 496 4.02 -11.65 -16.68
C ARG A 496 4.63 -12.89 -16.04
N PHE A 497 5.44 -12.71 -15.00
CA PHE A 497 5.89 -13.82 -14.16
C PHE A 497 4.69 -14.54 -13.54
N ARG A 498 3.78 -13.79 -12.92
CA ARG A 498 2.52 -14.29 -12.36
C ARG A 498 1.71 -15.07 -13.41
N ASP A 499 1.40 -14.42 -14.52
CA ASP A 499 0.51 -14.95 -15.54
C ASP A 499 1.03 -16.25 -16.15
N TRP A 500 2.32 -16.26 -16.53
CA TRP A 500 2.95 -17.40 -17.18
C TRP A 500 3.04 -18.60 -16.23
N TRP A 501 3.49 -18.40 -14.98
CA TRP A 501 3.61 -19.51 -14.03
C TRP A 501 2.25 -20.08 -13.64
N ARG A 502 1.23 -19.24 -13.45
CA ARG A 502 -0.16 -19.71 -13.23
C ARG A 502 -0.63 -20.56 -14.39
N ALA A 503 -0.46 -20.11 -15.64
CA ALA A 503 -0.83 -20.88 -16.83
C ALA A 503 -0.02 -22.17 -16.96
N PHE A 504 1.29 -22.13 -16.74
CA PHE A 504 2.18 -23.29 -16.81
C PHE A 504 1.79 -24.39 -15.82
N MET A 505 1.37 -24.02 -14.61
CA MET A 505 0.90 -24.96 -13.59
C MET A 505 -0.51 -25.50 -13.91
N ASN A 506 -1.44 -24.61 -14.26
CA ASN A 506 -2.88 -24.92 -14.27
C ASN A 506 -3.39 -25.41 -15.64
N GLN A 507 -2.82 -24.95 -16.75
CA GLN A 507 -3.31 -25.25 -18.09
C GLN A 507 -2.47 -26.34 -18.76
N ASP A 508 -3.08 -27.48 -19.09
CA ASP A 508 -2.34 -28.64 -19.59
C ASP A 508 -1.69 -28.41 -20.98
N GLY A 509 -2.22 -27.49 -21.78
CA GLY A 509 -1.67 -27.11 -23.08
C GLY A 509 -0.54 -26.06 -23.03
N TRP A 510 -0.26 -25.44 -21.88
CA TRP A 510 0.82 -24.47 -21.74
C TRP A 510 2.18 -25.16 -21.73
N LYS A 511 3.22 -24.57 -22.29
CA LYS A 511 4.54 -25.19 -22.47
C LYS A 511 5.64 -24.22 -22.04
N LEU A 512 6.87 -24.71 -21.93
CA LEU A 512 8.02 -23.86 -21.56
C LEU A 512 8.21 -22.67 -22.52
N ASN A 513 7.95 -22.86 -23.82
CA ASN A 513 7.99 -21.81 -24.85
C ASN A 513 6.64 -21.11 -25.12
N SER A 514 5.60 -21.37 -24.31
CA SER A 514 4.36 -20.61 -24.44
C SER A 514 4.65 -19.14 -24.12
N ASN A 515 4.29 -18.27 -25.06
CA ASN A 515 4.58 -16.85 -24.99
C ASN A 515 3.40 -16.09 -24.38
N GLU A 516 3.64 -15.33 -23.30
CA GLU A 516 2.65 -14.37 -22.77
C GLU A 516 2.42 -13.17 -23.69
N GLY A 517 3.28 -12.99 -24.69
CA GLY A 517 3.19 -11.91 -25.66
C GLY A 517 3.61 -10.55 -25.10
N SER A 518 3.28 -9.50 -25.83
CA SER A 518 3.65 -8.13 -25.45
C SER A 518 2.88 -7.65 -24.23
N LEU A 519 3.52 -6.89 -23.34
CA LEU A 519 2.86 -6.08 -22.32
C LEU A 519 3.03 -4.59 -22.68
N CYS A 520 1.96 -3.81 -22.63
CA CYS A 520 1.97 -2.37 -22.93
C CYS A 520 2.61 -2.02 -24.30
N GLY A 521 2.39 -2.88 -25.31
CA GLY A 521 2.95 -2.67 -26.64
C GLY A 521 4.45 -2.97 -26.79
N ARG A 522 5.14 -3.46 -25.75
CA ARG A 522 6.54 -3.92 -25.87
C ARG A 522 6.58 -5.32 -26.48
N PRO A 523 7.07 -5.49 -27.73
CA PRO A 523 7.19 -6.80 -28.34
C PRO A 523 8.31 -7.61 -27.67
N GLY A 524 8.16 -8.92 -27.64
CA GLY A 524 9.15 -9.84 -27.08
C GLY A 524 8.59 -11.25 -26.94
N THR A 525 9.49 -12.22 -26.81
CA THR A 525 9.14 -13.59 -26.41
C THR A 525 9.24 -13.66 -24.88
N VAL A 526 8.09 -13.76 -24.22
CA VAL A 526 7.96 -13.84 -22.77
C VAL A 526 7.59 -15.27 -22.43
N ASP A 527 8.61 -16.11 -22.33
CA ASP A 527 8.47 -17.54 -22.03
C ASP A 527 9.10 -17.91 -20.68
N GLY A 528 9.09 -19.20 -20.35
CA GLY A 528 9.58 -19.68 -19.06
C GLY A 528 11.06 -19.41 -18.84
N GLY A 529 11.89 -19.54 -19.89
CA GLY A 529 13.33 -19.29 -19.80
C GLY A 529 13.61 -17.82 -19.52
N PHE A 530 12.92 -16.94 -20.23
CA PHE A 530 12.99 -15.49 -20.03
C PHE A 530 12.63 -15.09 -18.59
N LEU A 531 11.48 -15.58 -18.08
CA LEU A 531 10.97 -15.21 -16.77
C LEU A 531 11.80 -15.80 -15.62
N MET A 532 12.20 -17.08 -15.72
CA MET A 532 13.05 -17.72 -14.70
C MET A 532 14.45 -17.12 -14.62
N TYR A 533 14.95 -16.53 -15.72
CA TYR A 533 16.25 -15.85 -15.75
C TYR A 533 16.17 -14.36 -15.37
N GLY A 534 15.07 -13.91 -14.76
CA GLY A 534 14.93 -12.57 -14.21
C GLY A 534 14.51 -11.51 -15.24
N SER A 535 13.95 -11.92 -16.39
CA SER A 535 13.43 -11.01 -17.42
C SER A 535 14.51 -10.06 -17.99
N GLN A 536 15.70 -10.60 -18.26
CA GLN A 536 16.93 -9.85 -18.59
C GLN A 536 16.74 -8.76 -19.65
N GLU A 537 16.17 -9.09 -20.81
CA GLU A 537 16.02 -8.14 -21.92
C GLU A 537 15.18 -6.90 -21.53
N TRP A 538 14.33 -7.01 -20.50
CA TRP A 538 13.54 -5.89 -20.02
C TRP A 538 14.31 -4.95 -19.11
N PHE A 539 15.03 -5.49 -18.13
CA PHE A 539 15.68 -4.69 -17.11
C PHE A 539 17.12 -4.29 -17.48
N GLU A 540 17.89 -5.16 -18.14
CA GLU A 540 19.30 -4.88 -18.45
C GLU A 540 19.47 -3.68 -19.40
N ARG A 541 18.46 -3.39 -20.23
CA ARG A 541 18.50 -2.33 -21.26
C ARG A 541 18.85 -0.94 -20.71
N ASN A 542 18.48 -0.63 -19.47
CA ASN A 542 18.81 0.63 -18.79
C ASN A 542 19.72 0.43 -17.56
N GLY A 543 20.48 -0.67 -17.57
CA GLY A 543 21.47 -1.00 -16.55
C GLY A 543 20.90 -1.56 -15.26
N ARG A 544 19.60 -1.90 -15.22
CA ARG A 544 19.00 -2.57 -14.07
C ARG A 544 19.38 -4.05 -14.03
N ARG A 545 19.24 -4.60 -12.83
CA ARG A 545 19.73 -5.91 -12.39
C ARG A 545 18.60 -6.94 -12.23
N PRO A 546 18.90 -8.25 -12.11
CA PRO A 546 17.88 -9.29 -11.95
C PRO A 546 16.84 -8.98 -10.89
N TYR A 547 17.28 -8.51 -9.73
CA TYR A 547 16.42 -8.22 -8.57
C TYR A 547 15.36 -7.14 -8.82
N HIS A 548 15.46 -6.30 -9.87
CA HIS A 548 14.40 -5.33 -10.18
C HIS A 548 13.12 -5.98 -10.72
N SER A 549 13.16 -7.26 -11.11
CA SER A 549 11.96 -8.05 -11.39
C SER A 549 11.34 -8.55 -10.08
N MET A 550 10.22 -7.96 -9.66
CA MET A 550 9.45 -8.44 -8.51
C MET A 550 8.55 -9.60 -8.95
N ASN A 551 8.92 -10.81 -8.55
CA ASN A 551 8.28 -12.04 -8.97
C ASN A 551 7.26 -12.48 -7.91
N PHE A 552 5.99 -12.55 -8.29
CA PHE A 552 4.90 -12.98 -7.42
C PHE A 552 3.95 -13.91 -8.16
N ILE A 553 3.27 -14.78 -7.40
CA ILE A 553 2.16 -15.60 -7.92
C ILE A 553 0.82 -15.05 -7.45
N THR A 554 0.77 -14.43 -6.28
CA THR A 554 -0.43 -13.88 -5.64
C THR A 554 -0.06 -12.59 -4.92
N VAL A 555 -1.01 -11.68 -4.88
CA VAL A 555 -0.99 -10.38 -4.17
C VAL A 555 -2.40 -10.14 -3.65
N HIS A 556 -2.62 -9.06 -2.91
CA HIS A 556 -3.93 -8.70 -2.37
C HIS A 556 -5.01 -8.60 -3.47
N ASP A 557 -4.62 -8.14 -4.67
CA ASP A 557 -5.43 -8.19 -5.88
C ASP A 557 -5.52 -9.61 -6.48
N GLY A 558 -6.74 -10.11 -6.62
CA GLY A 558 -7.00 -11.44 -7.16
C GLY A 558 -7.12 -12.51 -6.08
N PHE A 559 -6.92 -13.77 -6.47
CA PHE A 559 -7.02 -14.89 -5.56
C PHE A 559 -5.83 -14.97 -4.60
N THR A 560 -6.12 -15.41 -3.37
CA THR A 560 -5.13 -16.04 -2.48
C THR A 560 -4.54 -17.30 -3.14
N MET A 561 -3.39 -17.79 -2.65
CA MET A 561 -2.75 -18.97 -3.24
C MET A 561 -3.61 -20.22 -3.11
N TYR A 562 -4.35 -20.38 -2.00
CA TYR A 562 -5.29 -21.49 -1.86
C TYR A 562 -6.44 -21.39 -2.88
N ASP A 563 -7.01 -20.21 -3.05
CA ASP A 563 -8.16 -20.01 -3.93
C ASP A 563 -7.78 -20.17 -5.42
N LEU A 564 -6.55 -19.79 -5.80
CA LEU A 564 -5.99 -20.00 -7.14
C LEU A 564 -6.04 -21.48 -7.58
N PHE A 565 -6.00 -22.41 -6.63
CA PHE A 565 -6.04 -23.86 -6.87
C PHE A 565 -7.37 -24.52 -6.44
N ALA A 566 -8.34 -23.74 -5.96
CA ALA A 566 -9.64 -24.22 -5.50
C ALA A 566 -10.82 -23.71 -6.34
N TYR A 567 -10.66 -22.63 -7.11
CA TYR A 567 -11.74 -21.99 -7.86
C TYR A 567 -11.36 -21.79 -9.33
N ASP A 568 -12.30 -22.10 -10.24
CA ASP A 568 -12.16 -21.76 -11.66
C ASP A 568 -12.61 -20.32 -11.96
N GLU A 569 -13.56 -19.80 -11.18
CA GLU A 569 -14.19 -18.49 -11.37
C GLU A 569 -14.29 -17.72 -10.04
N LYS A 570 -14.19 -16.40 -10.11
CA LYS A 570 -14.32 -15.49 -8.95
C LYS A 570 -15.72 -15.56 -8.34
N GLN A 571 -15.79 -15.40 -7.03
CA GLN A 571 -17.01 -15.45 -6.19
C GLN A 571 -17.23 -14.11 -5.47
N ASN A 572 -17.24 -13.01 -6.24
CA ASN A 572 -17.31 -11.65 -5.70
C ASN A 572 -18.74 -11.14 -5.47
N ARG A 573 -19.76 -11.97 -5.76
CA ARG A 573 -21.18 -11.62 -5.57
C ARG A 573 -21.54 -11.63 -4.07
N CYS A 574 -22.83 -11.73 -3.75
CA CYS A 574 -23.28 -11.89 -2.37
C CYS A 574 -22.51 -13.03 -1.65
N GLY A 575 -21.81 -12.67 -0.58
CA GLY A 575 -21.02 -13.58 0.23
C GLY A 575 -20.38 -12.88 1.44
N PRO A 576 -19.61 -13.62 2.27
CA PRO A 576 -19.06 -13.07 3.52
C PRO A 576 -18.13 -11.87 3.36
N LEU A 577 -17.50 -11.73 2.20
CA LEU A 577 -16.61 -10.61 1.85
C LEU A 577 -17.30 -9.53 1.02
N ASN A 578 -18.56 -9.72 0.64
CA ASN A 578 -19.40 -8.71 -0.01
C ASN A 578 -20.85 -8.80 0.53
N PRO A 579 -21.05 -8.54 1.84
CA PRO A 579 -22.36 -8.72 2.48
C PRO A 579 -23.38 -7.68 2.04
N VAL A 580 -22.95 -6.48 1.61
CA VAL A 580 -23.85 -5.44 1.07
C VAL A 580 -24.62 -5.95 -0.14
N CYS A 581 -24.01 -6.82 -0.95
CA CYS A 581 -24.71 -7.45 -2.06
C CYS A 581 -25.74 -8.51 -1.66
N CYS A 582 -25.70 -8.98 -0.42
CA CYS A 582 -26.74 -9.84 0.14
C CYS A 582 -27.89 -9.02 0.71
N ASP A 583 -27.56 -7.98 1.48
CA ASP A 583 -28.54 -7.19 2.23
C ASP A 583 -29.25 -6.17 1.35
N THR A 584 -28.49 -5.49 0.49
CA THR A 584 -28.96 -4.40 -0.40
C THR A 584 -28.38 -4.58 -1.80
N PRO A 585 -28.87 -5.55 -2.59
CA PRO A 585 -28.29 -5.92 -3.89
C PRO A 585 -28.35 -4.82 -4.97
N ASN A 586 -29.11 -3.74 -4.75
CA ASN A 586 -29.21 -2.58 -5.64
C ASN A 586 -28.48 -1.35 -5.05
N SER A 587 -27.71 -1.53 -3.98
CA SER A 587 -26.86 -0.47 -3.44
C SER A 587 -25.76 -0.15 -4.45
N PRO A 588 -25.39 1.13 -4.65
CA PRO A 588 -24.22 1.49 -5.47
C PRO A 588 -22.90 0.96 -4.89
N PHE A 589 -22.90 0.50 -3.63
CA PHE A 589 -21.77 -0.17 -3.00
C PHE A 589 -21.78 -1.70 -3.19
N CYS A 590 -22.82 -2.25 -3.81
CA CYS A 590 -22.89 -3.66 -4.17
C CYS A 590 -22.26 -3.89 -5.55
N ASP A 591 -20.96 -4.15 -5.54
CA ASP A 591 -20.21 -4.45 -6.75
C ASP A 591 -20.12 -5.97 -6.96
N LYS A 592 -20.86 -6.48 -7.95
CA LYS A 592 -20.97 -7.93 -8.23
C LYS A 592 -19.99 -8.42 -9.28
N VAL A 593 -19.35 -7.52 -10.01
CA VAL A 593 -18.60 -7.82 -11.25
C VAL A 593 -17.13 -7.46 -11.17
N SER A 594 -16.67 -6.74 -10.15
CA SER A 594 -15.27 -6.39 -9.99
C SER A 594 -14.33 -7.58 -9.78
N GLY A 595 -13.03 -7.27 -9.77
CA GLY A 595 -11.94 -8.24 -9.76
C GLY A 595 -11.63 -8.78 -11.14
N GLU A 596 -10.51 -9.49 -11.25
CA GLU A 596 -10.03 -10.08 -12.51
C GLU A 596 -10.91 -11.28 -12.94
N ASP A 597 -11.24 -11.37 -14.22
CA ASP A 597 -11.95 -12.53 -14.78
C ASP A 597 -10.98 -13.64 -15.19
N HIS A 598 -9.79 -13.28 -15.68
CA HIS A 598 -8.78 -14.19 -16.21
C HIS A 598 -7.72 -14.56 -15.16
N ASN A 599 -8.15 -15.18 -14.07
CA ASN A 599 -7.27 -15.50 -12.93
C ASN A 599 -6.19 -16.55 -13.25
N ARG A 600 -6.35 -17.31 -14.35
CA ARG A 600 -5.52 -18.48 -14.71
C ARG A 600 -5.45 -19.51 -13.59
N SER A 601 -6.54 -19.60 -12.83
CA SER A 601 -6.75 -20.55 -11.75
C SER A 601 -7.21 -21.90 -12.29
N ARG A 602 -7.23 -22.90 -11.42
CA ARG A 602 -7.85 -24.20 -11.71
C ARG A 602 -8.36 -24.81 -10.43
N ASN A 603 -9.59 -25.30 -10.46
CA ASN A 603 -10.11 -26.13 -9.40
C ASN A 603 -9.57 -27.57 -9.52
N TRP A 604 -8.72 -27.97 -8.56
CA TRP A 604 -8.13 -29.32 -8.51
C TRP A 604 -9.03 -30.40 -7.88
N GLY A 605 -10.31 -30.10 -7.64
CA GLY A 605 -11.33 -31.03 -7.16
C GLY A 605 -12.24 -30.41 -6.08
N PRO A 606 -13.19 -31.15 -5.49
CA PRO A 606 -14.05 -30.58 -4.45
C PRO A 606 -13.27 -30.11 -3.20
N ILE A 607 -13.65 -28.97 -2.62
CA ILE A 607 -13.07 -28.51 -1.34
C ILE A 607 -13.42 -29.51 -0.24
N GLY A 608 -12.44 -29.90 0.57
CA GLY A 608 -12.59 -30.91 1.63
C GLY A 608 -12.41 -32.37 1.17
N ASP A 609 -12.27 -32.64 -0.13
CA ASP A 609 -11.85 -33.97 -0.60
C ASP A 609 -10.34 -34.14 -0.41
N GLU A 610 -9.91 -35.15 0.35
CA GLU A 610 -8.49 -35.29 0.73
C GLU A 610 -7.55 -35.47 -0.47
N ARG A 611 -8.00 -36.12 -1.55
CA ARG A 611 -7.18 -36.26 -2.75
C ARG A 611 -7.01 -34.92 -3.45
N ALA A 612 -8.08 -34.13 -3.55
CA ALA A 612 -8.03 -32.78 -4.08
C ALA A 612 -7.17 -31.85 -3.21
N GLU A 613 -7.35 -31.86 -1.88
CA GLU A 613 -6.54 -31.07 -0.95
C GLU A 613 -5.05 -31.40 -1.05
N SER A 614 -4.71 -32.69 -1.15
CA SER A 614 -3.33 -33.15 -1.32
C SER A 614 -2.69 -32.61 -2.60
N MET A 615 -3.44 -32.62 -3.71
CA MET A 615 -2.98 -32.01 -4.98
C MET A 615 -2.85 -30.48 -4.88
N ARG A 616 -3.80 -29.79 -4.24
CA ARG A 616 -3.69 -28.33 -4.01
C ARG A 616 -2.46 -27.98 -3.20
N ARG A 617 -2.18 -28.71 -2.11
CA ARG A 617 -0.97 -28.51 -1.31
C ARG A 617 0.30 -28.70 -2.14
N GLN A 618 0.34 -29.68 -3.05
CA GLN A 618 1.46 -29.84 -3.98
C GLN A 618 1.59 -28.64 -4.93
N MET A 619 0.48 -28.12 -5.48
CA MET A 619 0.51 -26.95 -6.37
C MET A 619 0.95 -25.68 -5.64
N ILE A 620 0.49 -25.47 -4.42
CA ILE A 620 0.92 -24.37 -3.55
C ILE A 620 2.44 -24.44 -3.31
N ARG A 621 2.97 -25.63 -2.99
CA ARG A 621 4.43 -25.83 -2.85
C ARG A 621 5.18 -25.52 -4.15
N ASN A 622 4.64 -25.90 -5.31
CA ASN A 622 5.24 -25.55 -6.60
C ASN A 622 5.25 -24.04 -6.83
N ALA A 623 4.20 -23.33 -6.47
CA ALA A 623 4.11 -21.88 -6.62
C ALA A 623 5.11 -21.13 -5.71
N PHE A 624 5.33 -21.61 -4.49
CA PHE A 624 6.43 -21.08 -3.67
C PHE A 624 7.79 -21.37 -4.30
N MET A 625 8.00 -22.60 -4.77
CA MET A 625 9.28 -22.98 -5.39
C MET A 625 9.56 -22.21 -6.68
N SER A 626 8.55 -21.91 -7.52
CA SER A 626 8.76 -21.14 -8.74
C SER A 626 9.32 -19.74 -8.45
N MET A 627 8.86 -19.09 -7.39
CA MET A 627 9.41 -17.81 -6.94
C MET A 627 10.83 -17.96 -6.37
N MET A 628 11.08 -19.00 -5.55
CA MET A 628 12.35 -19.16 -4.84
C MET A 628 13.53 -19.58 -5.73
N ILE A 629 13.28 -20.35 -6.80
CA ILE A 629 14.31 -20.83 -7.73
C ILE A 629 14.59 -19.89 -8.91
N SER A 630 13.70 -18.91 -9.15
CA SER A 630 13.85 -17.97 -10.25
C SER A 630 14.76 -16.80 -9.84
N HIS A 631 15.54 -16.29 -10.81
CA HIS A 631 16.20 -15.00 -10.64
C HIS A 631 15.15 -13.87 -10.53
N GLY A 632 15.47 -12.82 -9.77
CA GLY A 632 14.54 -11.75 -9.42
C GLY A 632 14.26 -11.71 -7.92
N THR A 633 13.36 -10.85 -7.48
CA THR A 633 13.00 -10.69 -6.07
C THR A 633 11.64 -11.33 -5.80
N PRO A 634 11.55 -12.39 -4.96
CA PRO A 634 10.27 -13.02 -4.65
C PRO A 634 9.43 -12.15 -3.72
N MET A 635 8.12 -12.11 -3.99
CA MET A 635 7.12 -11.48 -3.15
C MET A 635 5.98 -12.46 -2.85
N ILE A 636 5.63 -12.56 -1.56
CA ILE A 636 4.65 -13.49 -1.01
C ILE A 636 3.48 -12.68 -0.45
N LEU A 637 2.25 -13.05 -0.81
CA LEU A 637 1.06 -12.54 -0.14
C LEU A 637 0.90 -13.17 1.24
N GLY A 638 0.71 -12.33 2.24
CA GLY A 638 0.57 -12.80 3.60
C GLY A 638 -0.66 -13.68 3.82
N GLY A 639 -0.42 -14.78 4.52
CA GLY A 639 -1.40 -15.82 4.82
C GLY A 639 -1.30 -17.00 3.85
N ASP A 640 -0.68 -16.84 2.68
CA ASP A 640 -0.48 -17.95 1.74
C ASP A 640 0.42 -19.03 2.31
N GLU A 641 1.35 -18.69 3.22
CA GLU A 641 2.16 -19.64 3.97
C GLU A 641 1.33 -20.55 4.89
N TRP A 642 0.10 -20.13 5.23
CA TRP A 642 -0.89 -20.92 5.95
C TRP A 642 -2.03 -21.41 5.06
N MET A 643 -1.96 -21.20 3.74
CA MET A 643 -3.04 -21.46 2.79
C MET A 643 -4.31 -20.65 3.08
N ARG A 644 -4.16 -19.36 3.39
CA ARG A 644 -5.28 -18.42 3.57
C ARG A 644 -6.21 -18.48 2.36
N THR A 645 -7.51 -18.33 2.63
CA THR A 645 -8.58 -18.32 1.63
C THR A 645 -9.46 -17.10 1.86
N GLN A 646 -9.94 -16.52 0.77
CA GLN A 646 -11.01 -15.53 0.71
C GLN A 646 -12.28 -16.13 0.11
N LEU A 647 -12.42 -17.46 0.20
CA LEU A 647 -13.61 -18.21 -0.24
C LEU A 647 -13.92 -18.00 -1.73
N GLY A 648 -12.88 -17.83 -2.55
CA GLY A 648 -13.02 -17.54 -3.96
C GLY A 648 -13.37 -16.08 -4.27
N ASN A 649 -13.40 -15.19 -3.29
CA ASN A 649 -13.45 -13.76 -3.58
C ASN A 649 -12.05 -13.27 -3.97
N ASN A 650 -11.93 -12.72 -5.17
CA ASN A 650 -10.66 -12.25 -5.73
C ASN A 650 -10.52 -10.71 -5.71
N ASN A 651 -11.37 -10.01 -4.94
CA ASN A 651 -11.38 -8.55 -4.84
C ASN A 651 -11.97 -8.07 -3.50
N ALA A 652 -11.40 -8.50 -2.37
CA ALA A 652 -11.94 -8.26 -1.03
C ALA A 652 -11.56 -6.88 -0.45
N TYR A 653 -11.78 -5.82 -1.23
CA TYR A 653 -11.29 -4.46 -0.96
C TYR A 653 -12.21 -3.62 -0.06
N SER A 654 -13.52 -3.90 -0.07
CA SER A 654 -14.54 -2.98 0.43
C SER A 654 -14.48 -2.77 1.95
N THR A 655 -15.08 -1.69 2.45
CA THR A 655 -15.14 -1.40 3.91
C THR A 655 -15.79 -2.55 4.68
N LEU A 656 -16.80 -3.20 4.09
CA LEU A 656 -17.51 -4.32 4.73
C LEU A 656 -16.77 -5.65 4.59
N SER A 657 -15.69 -5.70 3.81
CA SER A 657 -14.72 -6.79 3.78
C SER A 657 -13.75 -6.72 4.96
N ASP A 658 -13.80 -5.69 5.82
CA ASP A 658 -13.07 -5.63 7.08
C ASP A 658 -13.74 -6.50 8.15
N ASN A 659 -13.58 -7.81 8.01
CA ASN A 659 -14.23 -8.79 8.86
C ASN A 659 -13.39 -10.09 8.98
N PRO A 660 -13.76 -11.03 9.88
CA PRO A 660 -12.97 -12.24 10.13
C PRO A 660 -12.73 -13.16 8.93
N PHE A 661 -13.48 -13.02 7.82
CA PHE A 661 -13.23 -13.80 6.60
C PHE A 661 -12.09 -13.24 5.77
N ASN A 662 -11.73 -11.97 5.95
CA ASN A 662 -10.59 -11.34 5.29
C ASN A 662 -9.37 -11.29 6.21
N TRP A 663 -9.59 -11.23 7.52
CA TRP A 663 -8.49 -11.25 8.49
C TRP A 663 -7.74 -12.60 8.48
N TYR A 664 -6.54 -12.59 9.05
CA TYR A 664 -5.69 -13.77 9.12
C TYR A 664 -6.21 -14.63 10.28
N GLN A 665 -6.90 -15.72 9.95
CA GLN A 665 -7.57 -16.59 10.94
C GLN A 665 -6.57 -17.50 11.68
N TRP A 666 -5.67 -16.90 12.46
CA TRP A 666 -4.67 -17.58 13.29
C TRP A 666 -5.25 -18.76 14.07
N GLY A 667 -6.41 -18.62 14.70
CA GLY A 667 -7.03 -19.71 15.46
C GLY A 667 -7.35 -20.93 14.58
N THR A 668 -7.95 -20.68 13.41
CA THR A 668 -8.27 -21.73 12.41
C THR A 668 -7.01 -22.37 11.85
N TYR A 669 -5.97 -21.59 11.59
CA TYR A 669 -4.73 -22.08 10.99
C TYR A 669 -3.91 -22.89 11.99
N LEU A 670 -3.82 -22.42 13.24
CA LEU A 670 -3.09 -23.10 14.32
C LEU A 670 -3.70 -24.46 14.69
N ALA A 671 -4.99 -24.65 14.44
CA ALA A 671 -5.70 -25.89 14.72
C ALA A 671 -5.44 -27.01 13.70
N ARG A 672 -4.84 -26.72 12.54
CA ARG A 672 -4.73 -27.65 11.40
C ARG A 672 -3.29 -27.98 11.06
N ASP A 673 -2.90 -29.23 11.29
CA ASP A 673 -1.52 -29.69 11.13
C ASP A 673 -0.99 -29.51 9.70
N GLU A 674 -1.82 -29.70 8.67
CA GLU A 674 -1.43 -29.51 7.27
C GLU A 674 -1.07 -28.05 6.94
N ARG A 675 -1.63 -27.08 7.66
CA ARG A 675 -1.28 -25.66 7.48
C ARG A 675 0.06 -25.34 8.15
N HIS A 676 0.37 -25.96 9.29
CA HIS A 676 1.70 -25.89 9.91
C HIS A 676 2.77 -26.50 9.01
N ARG A 677 2.48 -27.66 8.40
CA ARG A 677 3.42 -28.27 7.45
C ARG A 677 3.68 -27.39 6.23
N MET A 678 2.68 -26.64 5.76
CA MET A 678 2.87 -25.65 4.69
C MET A 678 3.78 -24.51 5.16
N PHE A 679 3.55 -23.95 6.35
CA PHE A 679 4.42 -22.91 6.92
C PHE A 679 5.88 -23.37 7.01
N GLU A 680 6.12 -24.57 7.57
CA GLU A 680 7.47 -25.14 7.65
C GLU A 680 8.10 -25.40 6.27
N PHE A 681 7.29 -25.77 5.27
CA PHE A 681 7.77 -25.88 3.89
C PHE A 681 8.20 -24.52 3.33
N VAL A 682 7.39 -23.47 3.50
CA VAL A 682 7.69 -22.13 2.97
C VAL A 682 8.96 -21.57 3.62
N LYS A 683 9.10 -21.73 4.93
CA LYS A 683 10.33 -21.43 5.67
C LYS A 683 11.54 -22.16 5.11
N ALA A 684 11.42 -23.45 4.81
CA ALA A 684 12.47 -24.22 4.16
C ALA A 684 12.78 -23.73 2.73
N ALA A 685 11.77 -23.39 1.92
CA ALA A 685 11.97 -22.88 0.57
C ALA A 685 12.70 -21.52 0.55
N ILE A 686 12.35 -20.63 1.49
CA ILE A 686 13.03 -19.36 1.71
C ILE A 686 14.49 -19.60 2.14
N ARG A 687 14.71 -20.51 3.09
CA ARG A 687 16.06 -20.87 3.54
C ARG A 687 16.91 -21.45 2.40
N LEU A 688 16.35 -22.35 1.58
CA LEU A 688 17.01 -22.90 0.39
C LEU A 688 17.49 -21.76 -0.52
N ARG A 689 16.62 -20.77 -0.80
CA ARG A 689 16.98 -19.62 -1.61
C ARG A 689 18.18 -18.87 -1.03
N LYS A 690 18.15 -18.57 0.27
CA LYS A 690 19.21 -17.82 0.96
C LYS A 690 20.54 -18.56 0.98
N GLU A 691 20.53 -19.86 1.30
CA GLU A 691 21.75 -20.69 1.34
C GLU A 691 22.37 -20.90 -0.05
N HIS A 692 21.56 -20.80 -1.11
CA HIS A 692 21.97 -20.97 -2.51
C HIS A 692 21.81 -19.69 -3.33
N ALA A 693 22.01 -18.52 -2.70
CA ALA A 693 21.89 -17.21 -3.36
C ALA A 693 22.82 -17.06 -4.57
N TYR A 694 23.97 -17.73 -4.58
CA TYR A 694 24.90 -17.77 -5.72
C TYR A 694 24.26 -18.31 -7.00
N ALA A 695 23.23 -19.15 -6.89
CA ALA A 695 22.46 -19.69 -7.99
C ALA A 695 21.15 -18.91 -8.20
N PHE A 696 20.37 -18.67 -7.14
CA PHE A 696 19.00 -18.18 -7.29
C PHE A 696 18.83 -16.66 -7.18
N ALA A 697 19.81 -15.95 -6.62
CA ALA A 697 19.75 -14.51 -6.37
C ALA A 697 21.02 -13.77 -6.86
N PRO A 698 21.37 -13.86 -8.15
CA PRO A 698 22.55 -13.18 -8.67
C PRO A 698 22.40 -11.65 -8.62
N LYS A 699 23.48 -10.96 -8.22
CA LYS A 699 23.55 -9.49 -8.21
C LYS A 699 23.50 -8.88 -9.61
N ASP A 700 24.07 -9.56 -10.59
CA ASP A 700 24.16 -9.12 -11.98
C ASP A 700 23.84 -10.29 -12.91
N TYR A 701 23.26 -9.99 -14.08
CA TYR A 701 23.11 -10.99 -15.14
C TYR A 701 24.49 -11.56 -15.54
N GLY A 702 24.55 -12.89 -15.70
CA GLY A 702 25.77 -13.59 -16.10
C GLY A 702 26.89 -13.64 -15.05
N LYS A 703 26.70 -13.08 -13.84
CA LYS A 703 27.69 -13.16 -12.74
C LYS A 703 27.28 -14.08 -11.58
N GLY A 704 26.11 -14.70 -11.65
CA GLY A 704 25.76 -15.84 -10.79
C GLY A 704 26.43 -17.13 -11.26
N ALA A 705 26.17 -18.23 -10.55
CA ALA A 705 26.58 -19.53 -11.04
C ALA A 705 26.02 -19.77 -12.44
N PRO A 706 26.86 -20.17 -13.42
CA PRO A 706 26.38 -20.48 -14.75
C PRO A 706 25.45 -21.69 -14.72
N LEU A 707 24.40 -21.63 -15.54
CA LEU A 707 23.40 -22.68 -15.65
C LEU A 707 23.30 -23.23 -17.07
N ALA A 708 22.82 -24.45 -17.17
CA ALA A 708 22.42 -25.08 -18.42
C ALA A 708 20.95 -25.53 -18.35
N TRP A 709 20.16 -25.17 -19.35
CA TRP A 709 18.79 -25.64 -19.54
C TRP A 709 18.81 -27.00 -20.23
N LYS A 710 18.24 -28.02 -19.60
CA LYS A 710 18.29 -29.40 -20.09
C LYS A 710 16.93 -30.08 -20.10
N SER A 711 16.78 -31.06 -20.99
CA SER A 711 15.62 -31.97 -20.99
C SER A 711 15.71 -32.98 -19.85
N ALA A 712 14.66 -33.78 -19.65
CA ALA A 712 14.71 -34.92 -18.74
C ALA A 712 15.72 -35.99 -19.17
N GLN A 713 16.17 -36.00 -20.43
CA GLN A 713 17.19 -36.92 -20.92
C GLN A 713 18.62 -36.37 -20.77
N ASN A 714 18.80 -35.24 -20.05
CA ASN A 714 20.08 -34.55 -19.88
C ASN A 714 20.70 -34.07 -21.21
N THR A 715 19.85 -33.76 -22.19
CA THR A 715 20.24 -33.11 -23.46
C THR A 715 19.76 -31.66 -23.47
N GLU A 716 19.82 -30.97 -24.61
CA GLU A 716 19.22 -29.63 -24.77
C GLU A 716 17.75 -29.62 -24.33
N ALA A 717 17.32 -28.50 -23.72
CA ALA A 717 15.96 -28.33 -23.22
C ALA A 717 14.89 -28.53 -24.32
N ALA A 718 13.88 -29.33 -24.00
CA ALA A 718 12.70 -29.51 -24.84
C ALA A 718 11.69 -28.39 -24.53
N TRP A 719 11.89 -27.22 -25.14
CA TRP A 719 11.08 -26.03 -24.86
C TRP A 719 9.58 -26.17 -25.20
N ASP A 720 9.20 -27.14 -26.02
CA ASP A 720 7.79 -27.45 -26.32
C ASP A 720 7.15 -28.46 -25.34
N SER A 721 7.75 -28.65 -24.17
CA SER A 721 7.29 -29.56 -23.11
C SER A 721 6.97 -28.84 -21.80
N LYS A 722 6.59 -29.60 -20.76
CA LYS A 722 6.46 -29.12 -19.38
C LYS A 722 7.52 -29.68 -18.42
N GLN A 723 8.61 -30.24 -18.96
CA GLN A 723 9.70 -30.81 -18.18
C GLN A 723 11.00 -30.03 -18.42
N LEU A 724 11.69 -29.67 -17.34
CA LEU A 724 12.94 -28.90 -17.40
C LEU A 724 13.89 -29.33 -16.30
N MET A 725 15.17 -29.44 -16.65
CA MET A 725 16.27 -29.49 -15.69
C MET A 725 17.09 -28.21 -15.82
N ILE A 726 17.26 -27.48 -14.72
CA ILE A 726 18.20 -26.37 -14.61
C ILE A 726 19.43 -26.92 -13.88
N HIS A 727 20.57 -26.97 -14.55
CA HIS A 727 21.82 -27.48 -13.96
C HIS A 727 22.80 -26.33 -13.73
N TYR A 728 23.01 -25.95 -12.47
CA TYR A 728 24.09 -25.06 -12.05
C TYR A 728 25.34 -25.92 -11.83
N TYR A 729 26.27 -25.87 -12.79
CA TYR A 729 27.32 -26.89 -12.95
C TYR A 729 28.71 -26.46 -12.46
N ASP A 730 28.92 -25.17 -12.18
CA ASP A 730 30.23 -24.65 -11.79
C ASP A 730 30.37 -24.62 -10.26
N ALA A 731 31.13 -25.59 -9.75
CA ALA A 731 31.38 -25.75 -8.32
C ALA A 731 32.21 -24.60 -7.68
N SER A 732 32.78 -23.69 -8.47
CA SER A 732 33.56 -22.55 -7.95
C SER A 732 32.71 -21.48 -7.27
N TYR A 733 31.40 -21.44 -7.54
CA TYR A 733 30.44 -20.54 -6.89
C TYR A 733 29.82 -21.13 -5.61
N GLY A 734 29.74 -22.45 -5.56
CA GLY A 734 29.06 -23.23 -4.52
C GLY A 734 28.78 -24.64 -5.04
N PRO A 735 28.21 -25.55 -4.24
CA PRO A 735 27.88 -26.91 -4.68
C PRO A 735 27.05 -26.93 -5.98
N GLU A 736 27.28 -27.91 -6.85
CA GLU A 736 26.45 -28.07 -8.05
C GLU A 736 24.98 -28.31 -7.64
N LEU A 737 24.04 -27.72 -8.38
CA LEU A 737 22.60 -27.84 -8.13
C LEU A 737 21.86 -28.30 -9.37
N LEU A 738 20.82 -29.11 -9.15
CA LEU A 738 19.79 -29.41 -10.13
C LEU A 738 18.44 -28.91 -9.62
N VAL A 739 17.75 -28.15 -10.45
CA VAL A 739 16.33 -27.90 -10.27
C VAL A 739 15.58 -28.69 -11.34
N LEU A 740 14.82 -29.68 -10.90
CA LEU A 740 14.02 -30.54 -11.76
C LEU A 740 12.56 -30.09 -11.67
N ILE A 741 11.98 -29.73 -12.81
CA ILE A 741 10.59 -29.27 -12.91
C ILE A 741 9.88 -30.27 -13.81
N ASN A 742 8.86 -30.95 -13.29
CA ASN A 742 7.94 -31.76 -14.08
C ASN A 742 6.53 -31.22 -13.90
N MET A 743 6.02 -30.42 -14.84
CA MET A 743 4.62 -29.98 -14.85
C MET A 743 3.74 -30.80 -15.81
N GLU A 744 4.26 -31.90 -16.36
CA GLU A 744 3.47 -32.85 -17.15
C GLU A 744 2.39 -33.53 -16.27
N PRO A 745 1.22 -33.89 -16.83
CA PRO A 745 0.15 -34.65 -16.14
C PRO A 745 0.50 -36.15 -16.01
N ARG A 746 1.79 -36.47 -15.93
CA ARG A 746 2.32 -37.83 -15.85
C ARG A 746 3.70 -37.83 -15.22
N ALA A 747 4.12 -39.00 -14.77
CA ALA A 747 5.47 -39.19 -14.26
C ALA A 747 6.51 -39.05 -15.40
N VAL A 748 7.65 -38.47 -15.04
CA VAL A 748 8.83 -38.28 -15.90
C VAL A 748 10.05 -38.79 -15.16
N THR A 749 10.97 -39.46 -15.87
CA THR A 749 12.25 -39.87 -15.31
C THR A 749 13.35 -38.97 -15.86
N PHE A 750 14.07 -38.31 -14.96
CA PHE A 750 15.23 -37.47 -15.28
C PHE A 750 16.50 -38.31 -15.25
N THR A 751 17.36 -38.17 -16.27
CA THR A 751 18.72 -38.69 -16.27
C THR A 751 19.63 -37.65 -15.63
N LEU A 752 20.30 -37.98 -14.54
CA LEU A 752 21.14 -37.04 -13.79
C LEU A 752 22.53 -36.94 -14.43
N PRO A 753 23.27 -35.82 -14.23
CA PRO A 753 24.67 -35.73 -14.61
C PRO A 753 25.51 -36.81 -13.93
N GLU A 754 26.34 -37.50 -14.72
CA GLU A 754 27.19 -38.59 -14.28
C GLU A 754 28.36 -38.11 -13.40
N GLY A 755 28.94 -39.02 -12.62
CA GLY A 755 30.13 -38.75 -11.82
C GLY A 755 29.88 -37.88 -10.57
N ARG A 756 28.61 -37.70 -10.18
CA ARG A 756 28.18 -36.99 -8.97
C ARG A 756 27.34 -37.89 -8.09
N LYS A 757 27.41 -37.64 -6.77
CA LYS A 757 26.45 -38.16 -5.81
C LYS A 757 25.46 -37.05 -5.51
N TRP A 758 24.20 -37.29 -5.81
CA TRP A 758 23.15 -36.30 -5.62
C TRP A 758 22.45 -36.54 -4.29
N THR A 759 22.15 -35.45 -3.59
CA THR A 759 21.29 -35.45 -2.42
C THR A 759 20.07 -34.58 -2.69
N ARG A 760 18.91 -35.00 -2.19
CA ARG A 760 17.67 -34.26 -2.28
C ARG A 760 17.59 -33.24 -1.17
N LEU A 761 17.28 -31.99 -1.55
CA LEU A 761 17.08 -30.89 -0.63
C LEU A 761 15.60 -30.60 -0.42
N ILE A 762 14.83 -30.48 -1.51
CA ILE A 762 13.40 -30.22 -1.50
C ILE A 762 12.71 -31.07 -2.56
N ASP A 763 11.49 -31.53 -2.27
CA ASP A 763 10.61 -32.21 -3.21
C ASP A 763 9.15 -31.84 -2.90
N THR A 764 8.43 -31.25 -3.84
CA THR A 764 7.07 -30.74 -3.61
C THR A 764 5.99 -31.83 -3.59
N GLN A 765 6.33 -33.07 -3.94
CA GLN A 765 5.39 -34.18 -4.13
C GLN A 765 4.47 -34.38 -2.91
N ALA A 766 3.18 -34.64 -3.18
CA ALA A 766 2.14 -34.92 -2.20
C ALA A 766 2.45 -36.10 -1.25
N TYR A 767 3.23 -37.09 -1.69
CA TYR A 767 3.58 -38.25 -0.88
C TYR A 767 4.28 -37.88 0.44
N PHE A 768 5.19 -36.90 0.39
CA PHE A 768 5.96 -36.47 1.56
C PHE A 768 5.13 -35.67 2.58
N ASP A 769 3.94 -35.25 2.18
CA ASP A 769 2.95 -34.58 3.03
C ASP A 769 1.86 -35.57 3.52
N SER A 770 1.98 -36.86 3.17
CA SER A 770 0.98 -37.87 3.53
C SER A 770 1.19 -38.42 4.95
N PRO A 771 0.11 -38.74 5.69
CA PRO A 771 0.22 -39.35 7.02
C PRO A 771 1.07 -40.63 7.04
N ALA A 772 1.02 -41.42 5.98
CA ALA A 772 1.80 -42.65 5.84
C ALA A 772 3.31 -42.37 5.78
N TYR A 773 3.73 -41.34 5.02
CA TYR A 773 5.13 -40.93 4.97
C TYR A 773 5.58 -40.38 6.32
N LEU A 774 4.83 -39.45 6.91
CA LEU A 774 5.17 -38.85 8.21
C LEU A 774 5.37 -39.92 9.29
N THR A 775 4.47 -40.91 9.35
CA THR A 775 4.59 -42.05 10.27
C THR A 775 5.83 -42.89 10.01
N THR A 776 6.10 -43.22 8.74
CA THR A 776 7.25 -44.05 8.35
C THR A 776 8.58 -43.34 8.61
N ALA A 777 8.60 -42.02 8.41
CA ALA A 777 9.77 -41.18 8.64
C ALA A 777 9.96 -40.77 10.11
N GLY A 778 8.98 -41.06 10.99
CA GLY A 778 9.02 -40.66 12.40
C GLY A 778 8.91 -39.14 12.61
N LEU A 779 8.25 -38.44 11.69
CA LEU A 779 8.05 -36.99 11.76
C LEU A 779 6.81 -36.64 12.59
N ASP A 780 6.88 -35.54 13.32
CA ASP A 780 5.70 -34.94 13.97
C ASP A 780 4.66 -34.54 12.91
N SER A 781 3.37 -34.59 13.26
CA SER A 781 2.29 -34.30 12.30
C SER A 781 2.33 -32.87 11.75
N ARG A 782 3.01 -31.94 12.41
CA ARG A 782 3.19 -30.55 11.98
C ARG A 782 4.53 -30.30 11.29
N SER A 783 5.43 -31.28 11.25
CA SER A 783 6.70 -31.17 10.53
C SER A 783 6.52 -31.41 9.04
N THR A 784 7.16 -30.58 8.21
CA THR A 784 7.16 -30.82 6.76
C THR A 784 8.03 -32.02 6.40
N GLY A 785 7.49 -32.98 5.64
CA GLY A 785 8.28 -34.08 5.07
C GLY A 785 8.93 -33.73 3.74
N ASN A 786 8.66 -32.54 3.20
CA ASN A 786 9.05 -32.10 1.85
C ASN A 786 10.43 -31.40 1.79
N SER A 787 11.18 -31.39 2.91
CA SER A 787 12.48 -30.72 3.04
C SER A 787 13.49 -31.61 3.76
N TRP A 788 14.74 -31.57 3.30
CA TRP A 788 15.90 -32.30 3.83
C TRP A 788 17.12 -31.38 3.98
N LEU A 789 16.94 -30.07 4.13
CA LEU A 789 18.06 -29.13 4.24
C LEU A 789 19.03 -29.46 5.39
N ASP A 790 18.50 -29.90 6.53
CA ASP A 790 19.31 -30.27 7.71
C ASP A 790 19.88 -31.69 7.64
N ALA A 791 19.28 -32.57 6.83
CA ALA A 791 19.72 -33.94 6.64
C ALA A 791 19.47 -34.40 5.19
N PRO A 792 20.31 -33.95 4.23
CA PRO A 792 20.11 -34.22 2.80
C PRO A 792 19.98 -35.71 2.50
N SER A 793 18.92 -36.09 1.78
CA SER A 793 18.61 -37.50 1.51
C SER A 793 19.35 -37.98 0.26
N PRO A 794 20.11 -39.08 0.29
CA PRO A 794 20.84 -39.57 -0.87
C PRO A 794 19.89 -39.99 -2.01
N VAL A 795 20.27 -39.65 -3.24
CA VAL A 795 19.62 -40.11 -4.47
C VAL A 795 20.45 -41.25 -5.05
N ASN A 796 19.84 -42.42 -5.17
CA ASN A 796 20.52 -43.62 -5.65
C ASN A 796 20.32 -43.83 -7.16
N GLY A 797 21.42 -44.01 -7.88
CA GLY A 797 21.41 -44.36 -9.30
C GLY A 797 21.53 -43.16 -10.25
N PRO A 798 21.58 -43.43 -11.57
CA PRO A 798 21.81 -42.40 -12.59
C PRO A 798 20.54 -41.62 -12.97
N THR A 799 19.38 -41.96 -12.40
CA THR A 799 18.09 -41.36 -12.74
C THR A 799 17.28 -40.98 -11.51
N TYR A 800 16.37 -40.01 -11.66
CA TYR A 800 15.40 -39.62 -10.65
C TYR A 800 13.99 -39.61 -11.24
N GLY A 801 13.09 -40.44 -10.68
CA GLY A 801 11.69 -40.50 -11.08
C GLY A 801 10.88 -39.42 -10.39
N MET A 802 10.24 -38.54 -11.16
CA MET A 802 9.36 -37.50 -10.67
C MET A 802 7.91 -37.79 -11.05
N PRO A 803 6.99 -37.82 -10.07
CA PRO A 803 5.57 -37.82 -10.37
C PRO A 803 5.13 -36.54 -11.08
N GLU A 804 3.87 -36.54 -11.53
CA GLU A 804 3.29 -35.38 -12.18
C GLU A 804 3.38 -34.13 -11.31
N ARG A 805 3.51 -32.96 -11.96
CA ARG A 805 3.41 -31.63 -11.33
C ARG A 805 4.28 -31.44 -10.10
N THR A 806 5.54 -31.82 -10.17
CA THR A 806 6.48 -31.79 -9.04
C THR A 806 7.69 -30.91 -9.37
N ILE A 807 8.23 -30.22 -8.36
CA ILE A 807 9.52 -29.53 -8.42
C ILE A 807 10.44 -30.16 -7.38
N VAL A 808 11.67 -30.48 -7.78
CA VAL A 808 12.70 -31.06 -6.91
C VAL A 808 13.97 -30.25 -7.02
N VAL A 809 14.66 -30.04 -5.90
CA VAL A 809 16.02 -29.48 -5.88
C VAL A 809 16.98 -30.51 -5.34
N LEU A 810 18.02 -30.81 -6.12
CA LEU A 810 19.11 -31.71 -5.76
C LEU A 810 20.42 -30.93 -5.67
N ARG A 811 21.32 -31.41 -4.82
CA ARG A 811 22.67 -30.87 -4.63
C ARG A 811 23.70 -31.97 -4.76
N ALA A 812 24.81 -31.70 -5.44
CA ALA A 812 25.94 -32.61 -5.46
C ALA A 812 26.67 -32.60 -4.10
N GLU A 813 27.15 -33.76 -3.64
CA GLU A 813 28.03 -33.90 -2.47
C GLU A 813 29.47 -33.42 -2.73
#